data_AF-A0A151S2W7-F1
#
_entry.id   AF-A0A151S2W7-F1
#
_cell.length_a   1.000
_cell.length_b   1.000
_cell.length_c   1.000
_cell.angle_alpha   90.00
_cell.angle_beta   90.00
_cell.angle_gamma   90.00
#
_symmetry.space_group_name_H-M   'P 1'
#
loop_
_entity.id
_entity.type
_entity.pdbx_description
1 polymer ?
#
loop_
_entity_poly.entity_id
_entity_poly.type
_entity_poly.pdbx_seq_one_letter_code
_entity_poly.pdbx_strand_id
1 'polypeptide(L)'
;MKSGRESDRSFSSHMQTLHRRLLHALNLGTRHFDEKTNKWKWQCANIEVQKNVLRSISAILDSSSGDARAARHAIVKESVADILGALLWILQCKSEALLTMASNVAVKLVSVLPNTLLQPHILDLVYCLSSLLSSHQVEVAIPCATALNLVISNLSATSEKEVMEALKETETSIRIVGNIKDFAEGAKKIEYFEDMTLLLSTILWRWPPSRFPVFNDVILMKGLANMHTRTDGSIKLVLLKLYTSLALCDSVARKLIEDGEIFPQMFVQAMGKSNPHVVQIEGFRLAQCLLRSQENCLKVVGLCGEALVDAIIRGMRETGLSSKKIGNNHGFLSVEACQLALITRWAGDHHINFWKKGIDKVLLNLLIGNIQDQLSEPVFLSFVDTLEKWCRICQKDIDNHFQSEPVSRAVLMMIHSPYYTSSLESYGSFDKLQLVINLIGLLCLSSLPQYQRYKFVGETMREVRLSSHVDYEALVLLLEYVYLGCLHAAEETVKKLKILAKRCNLQPLLQMLNRQHPKWGTPFPSYNLTSALGSAGSCFSDVMLVAKSTELVGWTCNICSDKVPHMHVHKVILQAGCDYLQGLFRSGMQESHSQVIKVDISWEALVKLVQWFYSDELPNPPSGCVWDNMDDEEKLFNLQPYVELCWLAEFWILEDIQEACWNVIMSCLDSSRQLSIKIINMAYNLSLWKLVDIAANLIAPSYRQLRDSGELEEFDDALVQLIYSASIQLNQESNNCFR
;
A
#
# COMPACT_ATOMS: atom_id res chain seq x y z
N MET A 1 11.12 -35.67 -29.33
CA MET A 1 9.63 -35.68 -29.33
C MET A 1 8.97 -37.03 -28.98
N LYS A 2 9.65 -38.18 -29.03
CA LYS A 2 9.06 -39.48 -28.61
C LYS A 2 9.08 -39.74 -27.10
N SER A 3 10.09 -39.28 -26.35
CA SER A 3 10.18 -39.57 -24.89
C SER A 3 9.13 -38.84 -24.03
N GLY A 4 8.69 -37.64 -24.42
CA GLY A 4 7.67 -36.89 -23.66
C GLY A 4 6.24 -37.46 -23.72
N ARG A 5 5.91 -38.27 -24.74
CA ARG A 5 4.57 -38.89 -24.86
C ARG A 5 4.45 -40.21 -24.07
N GLU A 6 5.57 -40.89 -23.82
CA GLU A 6 5.60 -42.10 -23.01
C GLU A 6 5.57 -41.76 -21.51
N SER A 7 6.25 -40.69 -21.09
CA SER A 7 6.17 -40.18 -19.72
C SER A 7 4.74 -39.76 -19.35
N ASP A 8 4.05 -39.00 -20.20
CA ASP A 8 2.66 -38.56 -19.94
C ASP A 8 1.68 -39.73 -19.83
N ARG A 9 1.87 -40.80 -20.63
CA ARG A 9 1.06 -42.03 -20.53
C ARG A 9 1.31 -42.80 -19.25
N SER A 10 2.58 -42.95 -18.85
CA SER A 10 2.94 -43.61 -17.58
C SER A 10 2.38 -42.84 -16.37
N PHE A 11 2.46 -41.51 -16.39
CA PHE A 11 1.90 -40.64 -15.35
C PHE A 11 0.40 -40.81 -15.22
N SER A 12 -0.33 -40.77 -16.35
CA SER A 12 -1.79 -40.96 -16.35
C SER A 12 -2.19 -42.35 -15.82
N SER A 13 -1.45 -43.41 -16.15
CA SER A 13 -1.71 -44.77 -15.65
C SER A 13 -1.47 -44.92 -14.14
N HIS A 14 -0.43 -44.26 -13.62
CA HIS A 14 -0.13 -44.22 -12.20
C HIS A 14 -1.21 -43.45 -11.43
N MET A 15 -1.61 -42.28 -11.94
CA MET A 15 -2.68 -41.46 -11.36
C MET A 15 -4.03 -42.18 -11.31
N GLN A 16 -4.38 -42.93 -12.36
CA GLN A 16 -5.60 -43.77 -12.36
C GLN A 16 -5.56 -44.84 -11.25
N THR A 17 -4.39 -45.43 -11.01
CA THR A 17 -4.21 -46.44 -9.95
C THR A 17 -4.38 -45.81 -8.56
N LEU A 18 -3.78 -44.64 -8.33
CA LEU A 18 -3.92 -43.91 -7.07
C LEU A 18 -5.37 -43.45 -6.83
N HIS A 19 -6.04 -42.96 -7.87
CA HIS A 19 -7.44 -42.57 -7.79
C HIS A 19 -8.37 -43.75 -7.45
N ARG A 20 -8.16 -44.93 -8.07
CA ARG A 20 -8.92 -46.14 -7.69
C ARG A 20 -8.70 -46.54 -6.23
N ARG A 21 -7.46 -46.41 -5.72
CA ARG A 21 -7.16 -46.68 -4.30
C ARG A 21 -7.88 -45.70 -3.37
N LEU A 22 -7.92 -44.43 -3.72
CA LEU A 22 -8.68 -43.42 -2.97
C LEU A 22 -10.17 -43.75 -2.97
N LEU A 23 -10.77 -44.02 -4.12
CA LEU A 23 -12.19 -44.39 -4.21
C LEU A 23 -12.51 -45.64 -3.38
N HIS A 24 -11.67 -46.67 -3.47
CA HIS A 24 -11.83 -47.88 -2.66
C HIS A 24 -11.77 -47.56 -1.16
N ALA A 25 -10.80 -46.75 -0.72
CA ALA A 25 -10.70 -46.34 0.68
C ALA A 25 -11.92 -45.52 1.14
N LEU A 26 -12.42 -44.61 0.30
CA LEU A 26 -13.59 -43.79 0.61
C LEU A 26 -14.88 -44.61 0.66
N ASN A 27 -15.02 -45.65 -0.16
CA ASN A 27 -16.18 -46.55 -0.18
C ASN A 27 -16.28 -47.43 1.09
N LEU A 28 -15.20 -47.53 1.89
CA LEU A 28 -15.26 -48.14 3.22
C LEU A 28 -15.87 -47.22 4.28
N GLY A 29 -16.09 -45.95 3.95
CA GLY A 29 -16.87 -45.00 4.75
C GLY A 29 -18.26 -44.76 4.18
N THR A 30 -19.07 -43.99 4.90
CA THR A 30 -20.42 -43.63 4.49
C THR A 30 -20.42 -42.26 3.83
N ARG A 31 -20.96 -42.17 2.61
CA ARG A 31 -21.21 -40.90 1.92
C ARG A 31 -22.69 -40.55 2.02
N HIS A 32 -23.00 -39.30 2.37
CA HIS A 32 -24.36 -38.78 2.31
C HIS A 32 -24.35 -37.38 1.74
N PHE A 33 -25.45 -36.99 1.11
CA PHE A 33 -25.65 -35.64 0.60
C PHE A 33 -26.32 -34.80 1.69
N ASP A 34 -25.72 -33.67 2.06
CA ASP A 34 -26.32 -32.73 2.99
C ASP A 34 -27.13 -31.70 2.21
N GLU A 35 -28.46 -31.83 2.26
CA GLU A 35 -29.40 -30.96 1.58
C GLU A 35 -29.32 -29.50 2.07
N LYS A 36 -28.88 -29.25 3.31
CA LYS A 36 -28.76 -27.88 3.85
C LYS A 36 -27.56 -27.13 3.29
N THR A 37 -26.45 -27.85 3.09
CA THR A 37 -25.21 -27.27 2.57
C THR A 37 -25.01 -27.54 1.07
N ASN A 38 -25.91 -28.31 0.46
CA ASN A 38 -25.87 -28.76 -0.93
C ASN A 38 -24.53 -29.43 -1.29
N LYS A 39 -23.94 -30.17 -0.34
CA LYS A 39 -22.59 -30.74 -0.41
C LYS A 39 -22.58 -32.22 -0.02
N TRP A 40 -21.71 -32.98 -0.67
CA TRP A 40 -21.44 -34.37 -0.27
C TRP A 40 -20.55 -34.39 0.97
N LYS A 41 -20.97 -35.13 1.99
CA LYS A 41 -20.21 -35.36 3.22
C LYS A 41 -19.78 -36.82 3.30
N TRP A 42 -18.54 -37.02 3.71
CA TRP A 42 -17.97 -38.33 3.98
C TRP A 42 -17.81 -38.50 5.49
N GLN A 43 -18.19 -39.67 6.01
CA GLN A 43 -18.05 -40.00 7.42
C GLN A 43 -17.57 -41.45 7.60
N CYS A 44 -16.75 -41.68 8.62
CA CYS A 44 -16.35 -43.03 9.02
C CYS A 44 -15.98 -42.99 10.51
N ALA A 45 -16.36 -44.00 11.29
CA ALA A 45 -15.94 -44.11 12.69
C ALA A 45 -14.63 -44.92 12.86
N ASN A 46 -14.21 -45.66 11.83
CA ASN A 46 -13.05 -46.54 11.91
C ASN A 46 -11.74 -45.78 11.64
N ILE A 47 -10.90 -45.67 12.66
CA ILE A 47 -9.61 -44.97 12.63
C ILE A 47 -8.67 -45.52 11.55
N GLU A 48 -8.61 -46.83 11.34
CA GLU A 48 -7.71 -47.42 10.32
C GLU A 48 -8.20 -47.13 8.89
N VAL A 49 -9.52 -47.06 8.68
CA VAL A 49 -10.09 -46.62 7.40
C VAL A 49 -9.74 -45.14 7.17
N GLN A 50 -9.89 -44.29 8.18
CA GLN A 50 -9.50 -42.88 8.10
C GLN A 50 -8.00 -42.71 7.80
N LYS A 51 -7.10 -43.47 8.45
CA LYS A 51 -5.66 -43.48 8.13
C LYS A 51 -5.40 -43.88 6.68
N ASN A 52 -6.08 -44.91 6.19
CA ASN A 52 -5.91 -45.38 4.82
C ASN A 52 -6.37 -44.33 3.80
N VAL A 53 -7.47 -43.63 4.09
CA VAL A 53 -7.94 -42.48 3.29
C VAL A 53 -6.88 -41.38 3.28
N LEU A 54 -6.37 -40.93 4.43
CA LEU A 54 -5.33 -39.89 4.50
C LEU A 54 -4.06 -40.27 3.75
N ARG A 55 -3.59 -41.53 3.87
CA ARG A 55 -2.43 -42.04 3.12
C ARG A 55 -2.68 -42.03 1.61
N SER A 56 -3.89 -42.39 1.19
CA SER A 56 -4.28 -42.39 -0.23
C SER A 56 -4.36 -40.97 -0.80
N ILE A 57 -4.89 -40.02 -0.02
CA ILE A 57 -4.88 -38.59 -0.36
C ILE A 57 -3.44 -38.09 -0.49
N SER A 58 -2.59 -38.33 0.50
CA SER A 58 -1.18 -37.89 0.45
C SER A 58 -0.47 -38.43 -0.79
N ALA A 59 -0.66 -39.71 -1.14
CA ALA A 59 -0.02 -40.30 -2.30
C ALA A 59 -0.43 -39.62 -3.63
N ILE A 60 -1.71 -39.25 -3.77
CA ILE A 60 -2.19 -38.48 -4.94
C ILE A 60 -1.54 -37.11 -4.99
N LEU A 61 -1.45 -36.41 -3.86
CA LEU A 61 -0.84 -35.08 -3.79
C LEU A 61 0.67 -35.13 -4.06
N ASP A 62 1.37 -36.11 -3.48
CA ASP A 62 2.81 -36.32 -3.69
C ASP A 62 3.12 -36.59 -5.18
N SER A 63 2.27 -37.35 -5.87
CA SER A 63 2.40 -37.59 -7.32
C SER A 63 2.10 -36.35 -8.18
N SER A 64 1.39 -35.36 -7.63
CA SER A 64 1.05 -34.11 -8.33
C SER A 64 2.03 -32.96 -8.01
N SER A 65 2.94 -33.16 -7.05
CA SER A 65 3.92 -32.17 -6.62
C SER A 65 5.02 -31.98 -7.68
N GLY A 66 5.30 -30.72 -8.05
CA GLY A 66 6.40 -30.37 -8.97
C GLY A 66 6.02 -30.23 -10.46
N ASP A 67 4.80 -30.59 -10.86
CA ASP A 67 4.29 -30.35 -12.22
C ASP A 67 2.93 -29.63 -12.20
N ALA A 68 2.92 -28.36 -12.58
CA ALA A 68 1.70 -27.54 -12.64
C ALA A 68 0.62 -28.09 -13.61
N ARG A 69 0.99 -28.97 -14.55
CA ARG A 69 0.04 -29.66 -15.45
C ARG A 69 -0.60 -30.87 -14.76
N ALA A 70 0.12 -31.54 -13.86
CA ALA A 70 -0.38 -32.69 -13.09
C ALA A 70 -1.51 -32.28 -12.13
N ALA A 71 -1.38 -31.14 -11.44
CA ALA A 71 -2.42 -30.61 -10.56
C ALA A 71 -3.72 -30.23 -11.32
N ARG A 72 -3.64 -30.00 -12.63
CA ARG A 72 -4.77 -29.70 -13.52
C ARG A 72 -5.32 -30.94 -14.24
N HIS A 73 -4.75 -32.11 -13.98
CA HIS A 73 -5.19 -33.35 -14.59
C HIS A 73 -6.65 -33.66 -14.17
N ALA A 74 -7.48 -34.10 -15.13
CA ALA A 74 -8.92 -34.29 -14.93
C ALA A 74 -9.26 -35.15 -13.70
N ILE A 75 -8.52 -36.24 -13.50
CA ILE A 75 -8.66 -37.15 -12.35
C ILE A 75 -8.45 -36.44 -11.00
N VAL A 76 -7.48 -35.52 -10.90
CA VAL A 76 -7.25 -34.76 -9.66
C VAL A 76 -8.43 -33.83 -9.43
N LYS A 77 -8.86 -33.11 -10.48
CA LYS A 77 -10.02 -32.20 -10.44
C LYS A 77 -11.31 -32.92 -10.00
N GLU A 78 -11.58 -34.10 -10.54
CA GLU A 78 -12.74 -34.93 -10.18
C GLU A 78 -12.66 -35.45 -8.73
N SER A 79 -11.45 -35.65 -8.21
CA SER A 79 -11.23 -36.12 -6.83
C SER A 79 -11.27 -35.03 -5.77
N VAL A 80 -11.18 -33.74 -6.14
CA VAL A 80 -11.00 -32.63 -5.18
C VAL A 80 -12.12 -32.58 -4.14
N ALA A 81 -13.39 -32.69 -4.56
CA ALA A 81 -14.53 -32.65 -3.64
C ALA A 81 -14.50 -33.81 -2.63
N ASP A 82 -14.17 -35.01 -3.11
CA ASP A 82 -14.03 -36.21 -2.27
C ASP A 82 -12.86 -36.10 -1.29
N ILE A 83 -11.72 -35.58 -1.74
CA ILE A 83 -10.53 -35.35 -0.92
C ILE A 83 -10.85 -34.33 0.18
N LEU A 84 -11.43 -33.18 -0.17
CA LEU A 84 -11.77 -32.12 0.76
C LEU A 84 -12.83 -32.59 1.76
N GLY A 85 -13.90 -33.23 1.30
CA GLY A 85 -14.97 -33.72 2.17
C GLY A 85 -14.46 -34.72 3.21
N ALA A 86 -13.61 -35.67 2.82
CA ALA A 86 -13.02 -36.63 3.74
C ALA A 86 -12.01 -35.99 4.70
N LEU A 87 -11.14 -35.11 4.20
CA LEU A 87 -10.14 -34.43 5.01
C LEU A 87 -10.78 -33.53 6.07
N LEU A 88 -11.75 -32.71 5.68
CA LEU A 88 -12.48 -31.81 6.58
C LEU A 88 -13.19 -32.60 7.68
N TRP A 89 -13.84 -33.71 7.32
CA TRP A 89 -14.48 -34.56 8.32
C TRP A 89 -13.48 -35.13 9.33
N ILE A 90 -12.34 -35.65 8.87
CA ILE A 90 -11.34 -36.25 9.77
C ILE A 90 -10.75 -35.19 10.70
N LEU A 91 -10.49 -33.97 10.21
CA LEU A 91 -10.03 -32.85 11.03
C LEU A 91 -11.10 -32.44 12.08
N GLN A 92 -12.38 -32.39 11.68
CA GLN A 92 -13.51 -32.07 12.57
C GLN A 92 -13.77 -33.14 13.63
N CYS A 93 -13.40 -34.40 13.38
CA CYS A 93 -13.52 -35.47 14.38
C CYS A 93 -12.60 -35.26 15.59
N LYS A 94 -11.59 -34.39 15.49
CA LYS A 94 -10.63 -34.04 16.56
C LYS A 94 -9.97 -35.25 17.25
N SER A 95 -9.80 -36.36 16.53
CA SER A 95 -9.13 -37.55 17.05
C SER A 95 -7.63 -37.30 17.15
N GLU A 96 -7.07 -37.28 18.36
CA GLU A 96 -5.64 -37.04 18.61
C GLU A 96 -4.73 -37.96 17.79
N ALA A 97 -5.13 -39.23 17.59
CA ALA A 97 -4.36 -40.22 16.85
C ALA A 97 -4.21 -39.89 15.34
N LEU A 98 -5.05 -38.99 14.80
CA LEU A 98 -5.11 -38.69 13.37
C LEU A 98 -4.89 -37.22 13.04
N LEU A 99 -5.09 -36.32 13.99
CA LEU A 99 -4.98 -34.88 13.77
C LEU A 99 -3.64 -34.49 13.17
N THR A 100 -2.53 -35.05 13.67
CA THR A 100 -1.19 -34.79 13.12
C THR A 100 -1.06 -35.23 11.66
N MET A 101 -1.63 -36.39 11.30
CA MET A 101 -1.59 -36.87 9.91
C MET A 101 -2.50 -36.02 9.01
N ALA A 102 -3.69 -35.68 9.48
CA ALA A 102 -4.66 -34.90 8.74
C ALA A 102 -4.20 -33.45 8.51
N SER A 103 -3.62 -32.79 9.52
CA SER A 103 -3.12 -31.42 9.40
C SER A 103 -1.96 -31.34 8.39
N ASN A 104 -1.05 -32.32 8.39
CA ASN A 104 0.01 -32.43 7.39
C ASN A 104 -0.54 -32.65 5.97
N VAL A 105 -1.59 -33.47 5.81
CA VAL A 105 -2.27 -33.64 4.52
C VAL A 105 -2.94 -32.33 4.07
N ALA A 106 -3.47 -31.52 5.00
CA ALA A 106 -4.03 -30.21 4.68
C ALA A 106 -2.97 -29.24 4.12
N VAL A 107 -1.77 -29.18 4.72
CA VAL A 107 -0.65 -28.38 4.18
C VAL A 107 -0.31 -28.82 2.75
N LYS A 108 -0.19 -30.13 2.51
CA LYS A 108 0.07 -30.68 1.17
C LYS A 108 -1.04 -30.34 0.19
N LEU A 109 -2.29 -30.39 0.62
CA LEU A 109 -3.44 -30.11 -0.24
C LEU A 109 -3.41 -28.66 -0.73
N VAL A 110 -3.22 -27.71 0.18
CA VAL A 110 -3.22 -26.28 -0.13
C VAL A 110 -1.98 -25.86 -0.92
N SER A 111 -0.84 -26.52 -0.71
CA SER A 111 0.39 -26.22 -1.47
C SER A 111 0.39 -26.77 -2.90
N VAL A 112 -0.33 -27.87 -3.16
CA VAL A 112 -0.36 -28.52 -4.48
C VAL A 112 -1.53 -28.05 -5.34
N LEU A 113 -2.72 -27.86 -4.75
CA LEU A 113 -3.93 -27.53 -5.52
C LEU A 113 -4.07 -26.03 -5.78
N PRO A 114 -4.45 -25.62 -7.01
CA PRO A 114 -4.81 -24.23 -7.28
C PRO A 114 -6.00 -23.76 -6.43
N ASN A 115 -5.96 -22.52 -5.95
CA ASN A 115 -7.02 -21.94 -5.14
C ASN A 115 -8.40 -21.94 -5.79
N THR A 116 -8.47 -21.90 -7.13
CA THR A 116 -9.73 -22.01 -7.87
C THR A 116 -10.47 -23.34 -7.63
N LEU A 117 -9.73 -24.42 -7.31
CA LEU A 117 -10.32 -25.71 -6.96
C LEU A 117 -10.73 -25.80 -5.48
N LEU A 118 -10.05 -25.05 -4.62
CA LEU A 118 -10.32 -25.00 -3.19
C LEU A 118 -11.49 -24.06 -2.84
N GLN A 119 -11.76 -23.07 -3.70
CA GLN A 119 -12.75 -22.01 -3.50
C GLN A 119 -14.11 -22.48 -2.94
N PRO A 120 -14.73 -23.60 -3.41
CA PRO A 120 -16.04 -24.01 -2.90
C PRO A 120 -16.05 -24.50 -1.44
N HIS A 121 -14.88 -24.81 -0.89
CA HIS A 121 -14.70 -25.35 0.48
C HIS A 121 -13.74 -24.49 1.31
N ILE A 122 -13.35 -23.31 0.82
CA ILE A 122 -12.33 -22.49 1.46
C ILE A 122 -12.77 -22.03 2.85
N LEU A 123 -14.04 -21.69 3.03
CA LEU A 123 -14.60 -21.32 4.33
C LEU A 123 -14.59 -22.48 5.31
N ASP A 124 -15.05 -23.67 4.88
CA ASP A 124 -15.04 -24.88 5.71
C ASP A 124 -13.61 -25.22 6.19
N LEU A 125 -12.63 -25.03 5.30
CA LEU A 125 -11.22 -25.21 5.60
C LEU A 125 -10.70 -24.16 6.59
N VAL A 126 -11.04 -22.88 6.40
CA VAL A 126 -10.67 -21.79 7.32
C VAL A 126 -11.25 -22.04 8.71
N TYR A 127 -12.56 -22.27 8.85
CA TYR A 127 -13.18 -22.57 10.14
C TYR A 127 -12.51 -23.76 10.84
N CYS A 128 -12.25 -24.83 10.09
CA CYS A 128 -11.65 -26.03 10.64
C CYS A 128 -10.21 -25.79 11.13
N LEU A 129 -9.36 -25.21 10.28
CA LEU A 129 -7.96 -24.92 10.61
C LEU A 129 -7.84 -23.92 11.75
N SER A 130 -8.62 -22.83 11.73
CA SER A 130 -8.68 -21.83 12.81
C SER A 130 -9.06 -22.44 14.16
N SER A 131 -9.96 -23.41 14.18
CA SER A 131 -10.36 -24.11 15.41
C SER A 131 -9.26 -24.99 16.01
N LEU A 132 -8.30 -25.44 15.18
CA LEU A 132 -7.21 -26.34 15.58
C LEU A 132 -5.92 -25.60 15.96
N LEU A 133 -5.86 -24.27 15.78
CA LEU A 133 -4.71 -23.44 16.20
C LEU A 133 -4.47 -23.47 17.72
N SER A 134 -5.51 -23.70 18.52
CA SER A 134 -5.43 -23.80 19.99
C SER A 134 -5.18 -25.24 20.48
N SER A 135 -4.80 -26.15 19.59
CA SER A 135 -4.45 -27.53 19.97
C SER A 135 -3.24 -27.55 20.91
N HIS A 136 -3.30 -28.36 21.97
CA HIS A 136 -2.16 -28.57 22.87
C HIS A 136 -0.97 -29.25 22.16
N GLN A 137 -1.23 -30.03 21.11
CA GLN A 137 -0.21 -30.70 20.31
C GLN A 137 0.37 -29.73 19.27
N VAL A 138 1.63 -29.34 19.47
CA VAL A 138 2.37 -28.44 18.58
C VAL A 138 2.45 -29.00 17.15
N GLU A 139 2.52 -30.32 17.03
CA GLU A 139 2.55 -31.09 15.78
C GLU A 139 1.23 -30.99 14.99
N VAL A 140 0.15 -30.52 15.62
CA VAL A 140 -1.13 -30.22 14.94
C VAL A 140 -1.25 -28.73 14.65
N ALA A 141 -0.96 -27.89 15.65
CA ALA A 141 -1.11 -26.44 15.54
C ALA A 141 -0.19 -25.81 14.48
N ILE A 142 1.07 -26.27 14.37
CA ILE A 142 2.02 -25.77 13.36
C ILE A 142 1.49 -26.03 11.94
N PRO A 143 1.20 -27.28 11.50
CA PRO A 143 0.68 -27.51 10.16
C PRO A 143 -0.66 -26.79 9.90
N CYS A 144 -1.51 -26.63 10.91
CA CYS A 144 -2.74 -25.84 10.76
C CYS A 144 -2.44 -24.37 10.49
N ALA A 145 -1.47 -23.77 11.19
CA ALA A 145 -1.05 -22.40 10.96
C ALA A 145 -0.41 -22.23 9.57
N THR A 146 0.47 -23.14 9.17
CA THR A 146 1.10 -23.14 7.84
C THR A 146 0.05 -23.27 6.72
N ALA A 147 -0.89 -24.22 6.85
CA ALA A 147 -1.95 -24.42 5.86
C ALA A 147 -2.84 -23.18 5.75
N LEU A 148 -3.27 -22.61 6.88
CA LEU A 148 -4.10 -21.42 6.90
C LEU A 148 -3.37 -20.21 6.30
N ASN A 149 -2.08 -20.04 6.60
CA ASN A 149 -1.25 -18.98 6.03
C ASN A 149 -1.16 -19.08 4.50
N LEU A 150 -1.03 -20.30 3.95
CA LEU A 150 -1.03 -20.53 2.50
C LEU A 150 -2.38 -20.24 1.86
N VAL A 151 -3.49 -20.58 2.53
CA VAL A 151 -4.84 -20.25 2.07
C VAL A 151 -5.00 -18.73 1.98
N ILE A 152 -4.69 -18.01 3.06
CA ILE A 152 -4.88 -16.56 3.17
C ILE A 152 -3.97 -15.80 2.18
N SER A 153 -2.71 -16.21 2.06
CA SER A 153 -1.74 -15.55 1.16
C SER A 153 -2.21 -15.52 -0.30
N ASN A 154 -2.95 -16.55 -0.72
CA ASN A 154 -3.36 -16.75 -2.10
C ASN A 154 -4.84 -16.40 -2.37
N LEU A 155 -5.52 -15.72 -1.43
CA LEU A 155 -6.94 -15.37 -1.60
C LEU A 155 -7.19 -14.51 -2.84
N SER A 156 -8.32 -14.78 -3.48
CA SER A 156 -8.88 -13.90 -4.51
C SER A 156 -9.66 -12.76 -3.86
N ALA A 157 -9.74 -11.61 -4.52
CA ALA A 157 -10.52 -10.47 -4.05
C ALA A 157 -12.00 -10.83 -3.78
N THR A 158 -12.56 -11.79 -4.53
CA THR A 158 -13.95 -12.24 -4.37
C THR A 158 -14.21 -13.09 -3.13
N SER A 159 -13.18 -13.70 -2.54
CA SER A 159 -13.32 -14.57 -1.37
C SER A 159 -12.76 -13.94 -0.09
N GLU A 160 -12.10 -12.78 -0.23
CA GLU A 160 -11.37 -12.14 0.86
C GLU A 160 -12.33 -11.69 1.95
N LYS A 161 -13.46 -11.09 1.60
CA LYS A 161 -14.46 -10.61 2.56
C LYS A 161 -15.04 -11.74 3.43
N GLU A 162 -15.48 -12.85 2.82
CA GLU A 162 -16.07 -13.96 3.57
C GLU A 162 -15.04 -14.67 4.45
N VAL A 163 -13.79 -14.79 3.97
CA VAL A 163 -12.72 -15.40 4.76
C VAL A 163 -12.34 -14.52 5.96
N MET A 164 -12.28 -13.18 5.79
CA MET A 164 -12.03 -12.30 6.94
C MET A 164 -13.15 -12.37 7.98
N GLU A 165 -14.41 -12.48 7.56
CA GLU A 165 -15.53 -12.68 8.49
C GLU A 165 -15.40 -14.02 9.23
N ALA A 166 -15.07 -15.11 8.54
CA ALA A 166 -14.84 -16.40 9.18
C ALA A 166 -13.68 -16.36 10.20
N LEU A 167 -12.60 -15.63 9.91
CA LEU A 167 -11.49 -15.42 10.84
C LEU A 167 -11.90 -14.60 12.07
N LYS A 168 -12.82 -13.64 11.89
CA LYS A 168 -13.43 -12.85 12.97
C LYS A 168 -14.30 -13.71 13.88
N GLU A 169 -15.25 -14.43 13.31
CA GLU A 169 -16.16 -15.32 14.06
C GLU A 169 -15.42 -16.40 14.86
N THR A 170 -14.28 -16.85 14.34
CA THR A 170 -13.43 -17.85 15.02
C THR A 170 -12.45 -17.25 16.01
N GLU A 171 -12.44 -15.92 16.20
CA GLU A 171 -11.51 -15.18 17.03
C GLU A 171 -10.05 -15.55 16.74
N THR A 172 -9.73 -15.79 15.46
CA THR A 172 -8.45 -16.39 15.06
C THR A 172 -7.27 -15.52 15.47
N SER A 173 -7.37 -14.20 15.30
CA SER A 173 -6.33 -13.25 15.70
C SER A 173 -6.05 -13.30 17.21
N ILE A 174 -7.09 -13.33 18.04
CA ILE A 174 -6.98 -13.41 19.50
C ILE A 174 -6.28 -14.70 19.93
N ARG A 175 -6.66 -15.84 19.32
CA ARG A 175 -6.05 -17.15 19.60
C ARG A 175 -4.57 -17.17 19.22
N ILE A 176 -4.21 -16.62 18.05
CA ILE A 176 -2.82 -16.54 17.61
C ILE A 176 -2.01 -15.64 18.55
N VAL A 177 -2.56 -14.49 18.95
CA VAL A 177 -1.92 -13.59 19.93
C VAL A 177 -1.68 -14.31 21.26
N GLY A 178 -2.65 -15.07 21.77
CA GLY A 178 -2.47 -15.93 22.94
C GLY A 178 -1.34 -16.94 22.76
N ASN A 179 -1.32 -17.64 21.63
CA ASN A 179 -0.27 -18.62 21.28
C ASN A 179 1.14 -17.99 21.22
N ILE A 180 1.26 -16.75 20.73
CA ILE A 180 2.54 -16.03 20.67
C ILE A 180 3.01 -15.62 22.07
N LYS A 181 2.10 -15.21 22.95
CA LYS A 181 2.41 -14.87 24.35
C LYS A 181 2.98 -16.07 25.11
N ASP A 182 2.37 -17.25 24.96
CA ASP A 182 2.86 -18.48 25.59
C ASP A 182 4.33 -18.80 25.23
N PHE A 183 4.76 -18.45 24.01
CA PHE A 183 6.16 -18.59 23.62
C PHE A 183 7.08 -17.56 24.29
N ALA A 184 6.63 -16.31 24.45
CA ALA A 184 7.40 -15.28 25.15
C ALA A 184 7.69 -15.67 26.62
N GLU A 185 6.86 -16.52 27.21
CA GLU A 185 7.04 -17.10 28.54
C GLU A 185 7.94 -18.36 28.56
N GLY A 186 8.44 -18.79 27.41
CA GLY A 186 9.39 -19.91 27.26
C GLY A 186 8.75 -21.30 27.17
N ALA A 187 7.42 -21.40 26.99
CA ALA A 187 6.68 -22.66 27.07
C ALA A 187 6.70 -23.52 25.79
N LYS A 188 7.13 -22.98 24.64
CA LYS A 188 6.95 -23.59 23.31
C LYS A 188 8.23 -23.54 22.44
N LYS A 189 8.28 -24.37 21.39
CA LYS A 189 9.38 -24.44 20.40
C LYS A 189 9.45 -23.17 19.54
N ILE A 190 10.62 -22.88 18.98
CA ILE A 190 10.83 -21.73 18.07
C ILE A 190 9.94 -21.81 16.82
N GLU A 191 9.84 -23.00 16.22
CA GLU A 191 9.00 -23.26 15.03
C GLU A 191 7.54 -22.86 15.26
N TYR A 192 7.02 -23.11 16.48
CA TYR A 192 5.66 -22.73 16.86
C TYR A 192 5.45 -21.22 16.84
N PHE A 193 6.43 -20.46 17.35
CA PHE A 193 6.40 -19.01 17.29
C PHE A 193 6.48 -18.49 15.85
N GLU A 194 7.39 -19.03 15.05
CA GLU A 194 7.59 -18.62 13.67
C GLU A 194 6.32 -18.77 12.82
N ASP A 195 5.68 -19.94 12.85
CA ASP A 195 4.45 -20.18 12.08
C ASP A 195 3.26 -19.33 12.58
N MET A 196 3.11 -19.18 13.89
CA MET A 196 2.03 -18.37 14.48
C MET A 196 2.20 -16.88 14.16
N THR A 197 3.42 -16.35 14.31
CA THR A 197 3.70 -14.94 14.00
C THR A 197 3.65 -14.68 12.49
N LEU A 198 4.09 -15.62 11.65
CA LEU A 198 3.95 -15.49 10.20
C LEU A 198 2.47 -15.47 9.79
N LEU A 199 1.66 -16.38 10.32
CA LEU A 199 0.21 -16.38 10.09
C LEU A 199 -0.43 -15.05 10.53
N LEU A 200 -0.09 -14.56 11.73
CA LEU A 200 -0.58 -13.26 12.21
C LEU A 200 -0.19 -12.14 11.26
N SER A 201 1.08 -12.09 10.81
CA SER A 201 1.55 -11.05 9.89
C SER A 201 0.76 -11.04 8.57
N THR A 202 0.41 -12.21 8.03
CA THR A 202 -0.39 -12.34 6.81
C THR A 202 -1.84 -11.92 7.02
N ILE A 203 -2.44 -12.29 8.15
CA ILE A 203 -3.79 -11.84 8.53
C ILE A 203 -3.80 -10.31 8.63
N LEU A 204 -2.87 -9.71 9.38
CA LEU A 204 -2.80 -8.26 9.57
C LEU A 204 -2.55 -7.51 8.25
N TRP A 205 -1.77 -8.10 7.33
CA TRP A 205 -1.53 -7.53 6.01
C TRP A 205 -2.85 -7.38 5.24
N ARG A 206 -3.68 -8.43 5.25
CA ARG A 206 -4.95 -8.52 4.51
C ARG A 206 -6.15 -7.92 5.26
N TRP A 207 -6.07 -7.76 6.58
CA TRP A 207 -7.19 -7.36 7.42
C TRP A 207 -6.87 -6.09 8.25
N PRO A 208 -7.01 -4.89 7.64
CA PRO A 208 -6.68 -3.62 8.31
C PRO A 208 -7.37 -3.39 9.67
N PRO A 209 -8.65 -3.78 9.87
CA PRO A 209 -9.33 -3.67 11.17
C PRO A 209 -8.62 -4.39 12.35
N SER A 210 -7.78 -5.39 12.08
CA SER A 210 -7.13 -6.17 13.13
C SER A 210 -5.80 -5.59 13.63
N ARG A 211 -5.20 -4.62 12.91
CA ARG A 211 -3.84 -4.11 13.19
C ARG A 211 -3.74 -3.38 14.52
N PHE A 212 -4.65 -2.45 14.77
CA PHE A 212 -4.62 -1.60 15.96
C PHE A 212 -4.97 -2.38 17.25
N PRO A 213 -6.01 -3.25 17.29
CA PRO A 213 -6.27 -4.10 18.46
C PRO A 213 -5.09 -5.01 18.84
N VAL A 214 -4.43 -5.61 17.84
CA VAL A 214 -3.24 -6.45 18.08
C VAL A 214 -2.07 -5.63 18.61
N PHE A 215 -1.84 -4.43 18.08
CA PHE A 215 -0.80 -3.53 18.59
C PHE A 215 -1.05 -3.07 20.03
N ASN A 216 -2.30 -2.76 20.39
CA ASN A 216 -2.63 -2.29 21.74
C ASN A 216 -2.55 -3.38 22.83
N ASP A 217 -2.28 -4.63 22.44
CA ASP A 217 -2.03 -5.69 23.41
C ASP A 217 -0.66 -5.51 24.09
N VAL A 218 -0.68 -4.86 25.26
CA VAL A 218 0.52 -4.50 26.03
C VAL A 218 1.39 -5.71 26.36
N ILE A 219 0.78 -6.89 26.61
CA ILE A 219 1.52 -8.10 26.96
C ILE A 219 2.25 -8.63 25.74
N LEU A 220 1.57 -8.67 24.59
CA LEU A 220 2.18 -9.07 23.33
C LEU A 220 3.36 -8.15 23.00
N MET A 221 3.14 -6.84 23.00
CA MET A 221 4.18 -5.88 22.58
C MET A 221 5.41 -5.90 23.50
N LYS A 222 5.21 -6.06 24.82
CA LYS A 222 6.33 -6.29 25.76
C LYS A 222 7.07 -7.59 25.46
N GLY A 223 6.35 -8.67 25.17
CA GLY A 223 6.92 -9.96 24.78
C GLY A 223 7.76 -9.86 23.52
N LEU A 224 7.27 -9.18 22.49
CA LEU A 224 7.98 -8.96 21.23
C LEU A 224 9.21 -8.06 21.39
N ALA A 225 9.13 -7.02 22.22
CA ALA A 225 10.27 -6.13 22.51
C ALA A 225 11.44 -6.89 23.15
N ASN A 226 11.16 -7.81 24.07
CA ASN A 226 12.19 -8.66 24.67
C ASN A 226 12.91 -9.54 23.63
N MET A 227 12.26 -9.85 22.50
CA MET A 227 12.84 -10.67 21.43
C MET A 227 13.75 -9.89 20.48
N HIS A 228 13.77 -8.55 20.51
CA HIS A 228 14.65 -7.73 19.66
C HIS A 228 16.13 -8.06 19.84
N THR A 229 16.51 -8.51 21.04
CA THR A 229 17.88 -8.85 21.41
C THR A 229 18.34 -10.23 20.93
N ARG A 230 17.43 -11.06 20.39
CA ARG A 230 17.76 -12.41 19.93
C ARG A 230 18.55 -12.36 18.63
N THR A 231 19.58 -13.20 18.52
CA THR A 231 20.49 -13.25 17.36
C THR A 231 19.98 -14.13 16.21
N ASP A 232 18.89 -14.86 16.43
CA ASP A 232 18.34 -15.81 15.47
C ASP A 232 17.73 -15.10 14.24
N GLY A 233 18.19 -15.48 13.05
CA GLY A 233 17.80 -14.84 11.80
C GLY A 233 16.34 -15.10 11.37
N SER A 234 15.77 -16.27 11.69
CA SER A 234 14.39 -16.58 11.33
C SER A 234 13.40 -15.90 12.28
N ILE A 235 13.72 -15.83 13.58
CA ILE A 235 12.95 -15.03 14.54
C ILE A 235 12.95 -13.55 14.12
N LYS A 236 14.12 -12.99 13.80
CA LYS A 236 14.21 -11.59 13.31
C LYS A 236 13.37 -11.37 12.06
N LEU A 237 13.43 -12.26 11.07
CA LEU A 237 12.65 -12.13 9.85
C LEU A 237 11.14 -12.08 10.14
N VAL A 238 10.65 -13.00 10.96
CA VAL A 238 9.22 -13.11 11.27
C VAL A 238 8.73 -11.93 12.12
N LEU A 239 9.55 -11.43 13.04
CA LEU A 239 9.28 -10.20 13.78
C LEU A 239 9.18 -8.98 12.86
N LEU A 240 10.13 -8.81 11.92
CA LEU A 240 10.11 -7.70 10.97
C LEU A 240 8.86 -7.76 10.07
N LYS A 241 8.44 -8.95 9.62
CA LYS A 241 7.18 -9.12 8.88
C LYS A 241 5.97 -8.69 9.68
N LEU A 242 5.89 -9.11 10.95
CA LEU A 242 4.81 -8.71 11.84
C LEU A 242 4.75 -7.19 12.01
N TYR A 243 5.89 -6.56 12.31
CA TYR A 243 5.98 -5.10 12.44
C TYR A 243 5.66 -4.39 11.13
N THR A 244 6.04 -4.95 9.98
CA THR A 244 5.71 -4.36 8.66
C THR A 244 4.20 -4.37 8.45
N SER A 245 3.53 -5.48 8.72
CA SER A 245 2.07 -5.57 8.63
C SER A 245 1.35 -4.66 9.62
N LEU A 246 1.89 -4.48 10.82
CA LEU A 246 1.35 -3.55 11.82
C LEU A 246 1.53 -2.08 11.39
N ALA A 247 2.73 -1.73 10.90
CA ALA A 247 3.09 -0.38 10.44
C ALA A 247 2.35 0.05 9.15
N LEU A 248 1.61 -0.84 8.50
CA LEU A 248 0.65 -0.44 7.47
C LEU A 248 -0.50 0.42 8.04
N CYS A 249 -0.68 0.43 9.36
CA CYS A 249 -1.53 1.39 10.05
C CYS A 249 -0.67 2.57 10.52
N ASP A 250 -0.94 3.77 10.02
CA ASP A 250 -0.14 4.96 10.32
C ASP A 250 -0.11 5.32 11.82
N SER A 251 -1.23 5.12 12.54
CA SER A 251 -1.24 5.35 13.99
C SER A 251 -0.33 4.38 14.74
N VAL A 252 -0.28 3.12 14.30
CA VAL A 252 0.64 2.11 14.86
C VAL A 252 2.09 2.45 14.49
N ALA A 253 2.35 2.84 13.25
CA ALA A 253 3.68 3.26 12.79
C ALA A 253 4.22 4.42 13.64
N ARG A 254 3.40 5.44 13.92
CA ARG A 254 3.77 6.56 14.77
C ARG A 254 4.10 6.12 16.20
N LYS A 255 3.22 5.33 16.83
CA LYS A 255 3.40 4.83 18.21
C LYS A 255 4.66 3.96 18.33
N LEU A 256 4.99 3.13 17.32
CA LEU A 256 6.21 2.32 17.31
C LEU A 256 7.51 3.16 17.33
N ILE A 257 7.47 4.39 16.81
CA ILE A 257 8.62 5.31 16.74
C ILE A 257 8.63 6.28 17.94
N GLU A 258 7.53 6.40 18.68
CA GLU A 258 7.40 7.33 19.82
C GLU A 258 8.30 6.94 21.00
N ASP A 259 8.52 5.65 21.23
CA ASP A 259 9.19 5.11 22.43
C ASP A 259 10.74 5.12 22.39
N GLY A 260 11.33 6.10 21.68
CA GLY A 260 12.78 6.33 21.67
C GLY A 260 13.55 5.52 20.63
N GLU A 261 14.88 5.45 20.79
CA GLU A 261 15.80 4.98 19.73
C GLU A 261 15.84 3.46 19.53
N ILE A 262 15.37 2.65 20.48
CA ILE A 262 15.56 1.19 20.49
C ILE A 262 14.92 0.54 19.25
N PHE A 263 13.66 0.88 18.97
CA PHE A 263 12.93 0.31 17.84
C PHE A 263 13.47 0.80 16.48
N PRO A 264 13.73 2.12 16.29
CA PRO A 264 14.46 2.62 15.12
C PRO A 264 15.81 1.93 14.85
N GLN A 265 16.61 1.74 15.89
CA GLN A 265 17.90 1.06 15.74
C GLN A 265 17.72 -0.42 15.35
N MET A 266 16.70 -1.11 15.84
CA MET A 266 16.44 -2.52 15.53
C MET A 266 16.22 -2.76 14.03
N PHE A 267 15.35 -1.98 13.38
CA PHE A 267 15.11 -2.17 11.94
C PHE A 267 16.27 -1.65 11.07
N VAL A 268 17.00 -0.62 11.52
CA VAL A 268 18.24 -0.17 10.84
C VAL A 268 19.33 -1.22 10.91
N GLN A 269 19.49 -1.88 12.06
CA GLN A 269 20.43 -2.99 12.20
C GLN A 269 20.04 -4.19 11.32
N ALA A 270 18.75 -4.46 11.12
CA ALA A 270 18.28 -5.52 10.24
C ALA A 270 18.69 -5.32 8.76
N MET A 271 18.76 -4.06 8.30
CA MET A 271 19.26 -3.69 6.96
C MET A 271 20.78 -3.85 6.82
N GLY A 272 21.50 -4.13 7.92
CA GLY A 272 22.94 -4.31 7.91
C GLY A 272 23.39 -5.58 7.18
N LYS A 273 24.57 -5.49 6.54
CA LYS A 273 25.26 -6.60 5.83
C LYS A 273 25.48 -7.88 6.64
N SER A 274 25.47 -7.79 7.97
CA SER A 274 25.62 -8.95 8.85
C SER A 274 24.40 -9.87 8.82
N ASN A 275 23.25 -9.42 8.32
CA ASN A 275 22.03 -10.22 8.26
C ASN A 275 21.86 -10.91 6.89
N PRO A 276 21.13 -12.03 6.82
CA PRO A 276 20.73 -12.65 5.55
C PRO A 276 19.94 -11.69 4.66
N HIS A 277 20.06 -11.82 3.33
CA HIS A 277 19.36 -10.94 2.36
C HIS A 277 17.84 -10.83 2.62
N VAL A 278 17.18 -11.93 3.01
CA VAL A 278 15.74 -11.92 3.31
C VAL A 278 15.38 -11.04 4.51
N VAL A 279 16.25 -10.97 5.52
CA VAL A 279 16.09 -10.10 6.70
C VAL A 279 16.33 -8.65 6.31
N GLN A 280 17.34 -8.39 5.48
CA GLN A 280 17.63 -7.04 5.01
C GLN A 280 16.48 -6.47 4.17
N ILE A 281 15.94 -7.25 3.22
CA ILE A 281 14.77 -6.89 2.40
C ILE A 281 13.59 -6.50 3.29
N GLU A 282 13.28 -7.32 4.30
CA GLU A 282 12.17 -7.03 5.20
C GLU A 282 12.45 -5.80 6.08
N GLY A 283 13.70 -5.58 6.48
CA GLY A 283 14.13 -4.35 7.17
C GLY A 283 13.86 -3.10 6.33
N PHE A 284 14.15 -3.14 5.02
CA PHE A 284 13.83 -2.05 4.10
C PHE A 284 12.32 -1.84 3.98
N ARG A 285 11.52 -2.91 3.87
CA ARG A 285 10.05 -2.81 3.78
C ARG A 285 9.41 -2.22 5.03
N LEU A 286 9.87 -2.63 6.21
CA LEU A 286 9.43 -2.06 7.47
C LEU A 286 9.71 -0.56 7.50
N ALA A 287 10.95 -0.16 7.19
CA ALA A 287 11.33 1.24 7.15
C ALA A 287 10.51 2.04 6.13
N GLN A 288 10.19 1.47 4.95
CA GLN A 288 9.32 2.12 3.97
C GLN A 288 7.90 2.34 4.50
N CYS A 289 7.38 1.45 5.35
CA CYS A 289 6.06 1.63 5.98
C CYS A 289 6.09 2.69 7.08
N LEU A 290 7.16 2.71 7.87
CA LEU A 290 7.32 3.65 8.99
C LEU A 290 7.58 5.10 8.51
N LEU A 291 8.38 5.28 7.46
CA LEU A 291 8.83 6.59 6.97
C LEU A 291 7.94 7.16 5.85
N ARG A 292 6.67 6.75 5.80
CA ARG A 292 5.73 7.23 4.78
C ARG A 292 5.39 8.71 4.97
N SER A 293 5.21 9.16 6.22
CA SER A 293 4.87 10.54 6.54
C SER A 293 6.10 11.39 6.84
N GLN A 294 6.00 12.69 6.56
CA GLN A 294 7.06 13.66 6.87
C GLN A 294 7.41 13.65 8.38
N GLU A 295 6.40 13.61 9.25
CA GLU A 295 6.56 13.63 10.71
C GLU A 295 7.40 12.43 11.20
N ASN A 296 7.04 11.21 10.78
CA ASN A 296 7.76 9.99 11.15
C ASN A 296 9.18 10.02 10.58
N CYS A 297 9.34 10.48 9.33
CA CYS A 297 10.64 10.60 8.69
C CYS A 297 11.59 11.52 9.48
N LEU A 298 11.14 12.73 9.82
CA LEU A 298 11.91 13.68 10.61
C LEU A 298 12.31 13.10 11.97
N LYS A 299 11.37 12.41 12.64
CA LYS A 299 11.62 11.79 13.94
C LYS A 299 12.69 10.69 13.87
N VAL A 300 12.56 9.74 12.95
CA VAL A 300 13.56 8.66 12.79
C VAL A 300 14.91 9.20 12.35
N VAL A 301 14.94 10.18 11.44
CA VAL A 301 16.19 10.83 11.02
C VAL A 301 16.88 11.50 12.21
N GLY A 302 16.12 12.14 13.11
CA GLY A 302 16.66 12.70 14.35
C GLY A 302 17.25 11.66 15.29
N LEU A 303 16.72 10.44 15.31
CA LEU A 303 17.14 9.34 16.20
C LEU A 303 18.32 8.53 15.64
N CYS A 304 18.33 8.23 14.33
CA CYS A 304 19.32 7.34 13.73
C CYS A 304 19.66 7.65 12.25
N GLY A 305 19.53 8.91 11.82
CA GLY A 305 19.64 9.32 10.42
C GLY A 305 20.94 8.92 9.71
N GLU A 306 22.10 9.01 10.37
CA GLU A 306 23.37 8.61 9.74
C GLU A 306 23.42 7.10 9.45
N ALA A 307 23.02 6.28 10.43
CA ALA A 307 23.00 4.81 10.30
C ALA A 307 21.97 4.36 9.26
N LEU A 308 20.79 5.01 9.24
CA LEU A 308 19.75 4.79 8.24
C LEU A 308 20.26 5.07 6.82
N VAL A 309 20.86 6.24 6.59
CA VAL A 309 21.38 6.62 5.27
C VAL A 309 22.54 5.70 4.86
N ASP A 310 23.41 5.31 5.78
CA ASP A 310 24.50 4.35 5.48
C ASP A 310 23.94 2.99 5.04
N ALA A 311 22.90 2.49 5.70
CA ALA A 311 22.22 1.25 5.32
C ALA A 311 21.58 1.35 3.93
N ILE A 312 20.89 2.45 3.63
CA ILE A 312 20.27 2.71 2.32
C ILE A 312 21.34 2.72 1.22
N ILE A 313 22.35 3.58 1.33
CA ILE A 313 23.43 3.71 0.34
C ILE A 313 24.12 2.37 0.11
N ARG A 314 24.33 1.61 1.18
CA ARG A 314 24.94 0.29 1.09
C ARG A 314 24.06 -0.71 0.35
N GLY A 315 22.76 -0.78 0.67
CA GLY A 315 21.80 -1.65 -0.03
C GLY A 315 21.69 -1.31 -1.52
N MET A 316 21.74 -0.02 -1.86
CA MET A 316 21.76 0.44 -3.26
C MET A 316 23.05 0.01 -4.00
N ARG A 317 24.20 0.01 -3.30
CA ARG A 317 25.53 -0.37 -3.85
C ARG A 317 25.74 -1.87 -4.04
N GLU A 318 24.91 -2.74 -3.47
CA GLU A 318 25.05 -4.20 -3.64
C GLU A 318 24.75 -4.68 -5.07
N THR A 319 24.42 -3.76 -5.97
CA THR A 319 24.44 -3.92 -7.43
C THR A 319 25.86 -4.05 -7.97
N GLY A 320 26.55 -5.14 -7.63
CA GLY A 320 27.87 -5.47 -8.16
C GLY A 320 27.81 -6.52 -9.27
N LEU A 321 27.86 -6.09 -10.54
CA LEU A 321 28.49 -6.77 -11.69
C LEU A 321 28.78 -8.29 -11.56
N SER A 322 27.75 -9.14 -11.42
CA SER A 322 27.69 -10.56 -11.79
C SER A 322 26.26 -11.04 -11.48
N SER A 323 25.47 -11.60 -12.39
CA SER A 323 25.74 -12.83 -13.09
C SER A 323 24.79 -12.99 -14.28
N LYS A 324 25.35 -13.27 -15.46
CA LYS A 324 24.71 -14.24 -16.34
C LYS A 324 24.73 -15.56 -15.56
N LYS A 325 23.54 -16.05 -15.19
CA LYS A 325 23.25 -17.21 -14.33
C LYS A 325 23.50 -17.00 -12.84
N ILE A 326 22.42 -16.81 -12.06
CA ILE A 326 22.04 -17.58 -10.85
C ILE A 326 20.88 -16.85 -10.13
N GLY A 327 19.77 -17.58 -9.91
CA GLY A 327 18.76 -17.41 -8.85
C GLY A 327 18.18 -16.01 -8.54
N ASN A 328 16.93 -15.82 -8.96
CA ASN A 328 15.94 -14.73 -8.75
C ASN A 328 15.94 -13.82 -7.49
N ASN A 329 16.86 -13.86 -6.52
CA ASN A 329 16.69 -13.14 -5.25
C ASN A 329 17.56 -11.88 -5.05
N HIS A 330 18.61 -11.66 -5.85
CA HIS A 330 19.53 -10.51 -5.68
C HIS A 330 18.97 -9.17 -6.20
N GLY A 331 18.00 -9.20 -7.12
CA GLY A 331 17.35 -7.99 -7.67
C GLY A 331 16.46 -7.26 -6.66
N PHE A 332 15.95 -7.94 -5.64
CA PHE A 332 14.96 -7.36 -4.71
C PHE A 332 15.57 -6.40 -3.68
N LEU A 333 16.79 -6.67 -3.18
CA LEU A 333 17.37 -5.86 -2.11
C LEU A 333 17.65 -4.42 -2.55
N SER A 334 18.30 -4.25 -3.71
CA SER A 334 18.61 -2.92 -4.24
C SER A 334 17.34 -2.12 -4.55
N VAL A 335 16.30 -2.77 -5.07
CA VAL A 335 15.01 -2.15 -5.35
C VAL A 335 14.37 -1.60 -4.08
N GLU A 336 14.32 -2.39 -3.02
CA GLU A 336 13.72 -2.01 -1.74
C GLU A 336 14.54 -0.91 -1.04
N ALA A 337 15.87 -0.95 -1.15
CA ALA A 337 16.76 0.11 -0.65
C ALA A 337 16.55 1.43 -1.38
N CYS A 338 16.41 1.39 -2.71
CA CYS A 338 16.17 2.59 -3.49
C CYS A 338 14.74 3.13 -3.31
N GLN A 339 13.73 2.26 -3.12
CA GLN A 339 12.39 2.69 -2.73
C GLN A 339 12.42 3.42 -1.38
N LEU A 340 13.18 2.91 -0.41
CA LEU A 340 13.38 3.61 0.86
C LEU A 340 14.14 4.92 0.69
N ALA A 341 15.06 5.03 -0.28
CA ALA A 341 15.77 6.29 -0.55
C ALA A 341 14.83 7.45 -0.94
N LEU A 342 13.58 7.18 -1.32
CA LEU A 342 12.55 8.21 -1.55
C LEU A 342 12.20 9.03 -0.29
N ILE A 343 12.72 8.70 0.88
CA ILE A 343 12.66 9.59 2.06
C ILE A 343 13.34 10.95 1.80
N THR A 344 14.17 11.08 0.76
CA THR A 344 14.69 12.38 0.30
C THR A 344 13.62 13.30 -0.28
N ARG A 345 12.37 12.84 -0.39
CA ARG A 345 11.24 13.72 -0.72
C ARG A 345 10.90 14.65 0.44
N TRP A 346 11.15 14.20 1.67
CA TRP A 346 10.87 14.93 2.90
C TRP A 346 12.05 15.82 3.25
N ALA A 347 11.78 17.10 3.54
CA ALA A 347 12.82 18.02 3.98
C ALA A 347 13.50 17.52 5.27
N GLY A 348 14.83 17.62 5.35
CA GLY A 348 15.58 17.28 6.56
C GLY A 348 17.09 17.11 6.36
N ASP A 349 17.82 16.99 7.48
CA ASP A 349 19.29 16.92 7.51
C ASP A 349 19.86 15.62 6.90
N HIS A 350 19.03 14.58 6.73
CA HIS A 350 19.42 13.34 6.05
C HIS A 350 19.89 13.58 4.62
N HIS A 351 19.43 14.64 3.95
CA HIS A 351 19.93 15.03 2.62
C HIS A 351 21.45 15.22 2.61
N ILE A 352 21.99 15.91 3.62
CA ILE A 352 23.42 16.14 3.77
C ILE A 352 24.15 14.81 3.97
N ASN A 353 23.56 13.89 4.74
CA ASN A 353 24.14 12.57 4.95
C ASN A 353 24.17 11.75 3.66
N PHE A 354 23.12 11.80 2.83
CA PHE A 354 23.08 11.12 1.52
C PHE A 354 24.21 11.64 0.60
N TRP A 355 24.40 12.96 0.54
CA TRP A 355 25.48 13.57 -0.21
C TRP A 355 26.87 13.19 0.33
N LYS A 356 27.09 13.28 1.65
CA LYS A 356 28.35 12.86 2.29
C LYS A 356 28.69 11.40 2.01
N LYS A 357 27.67 10.53 1.92
CA LYS A 357 27.82 9.10 1.62
C LYS A 357 27.90 8.80 0.12
N GLY A 358 27.89 9.83 -0.74
CA GLY A 358 28.11 9.73 -2.17
C GLY A 358 26.96 9.10 -2.93
N ILE A 359 25.72 9.52 -2.63
CA ILE A 359 24.50 9.10 -3.35
C ILE A 359 24.62 9.32 -4.87
N ASP A 360 25.25 10.42 -5.29
CA ASP A 360 25.53 10.78 -6.68
C ASP A 360 26.21 9.64 -7.45
N LYS A 361 27.27 9.07 -6.87
CA LYS A 361 28.03 7.97 -7.49
C LYS A 361 27.21 6.68 -7.56
N VAL A 362 26.38 6.44 -6.55
CA VAL A 362 25.53 5.25 -6.49
C VAL A 362 24.44 5.31 -7.56
N LEU A 363 23.74 6.44 -7.66
CA LEU A 363 22.72 6.68 -8.68
C LEU A 363 23.32 6.60 -10.09
N LEU A 364 24.50 7.19 -10.29
CA LEU A 364 25.23 7.11 -11.55
C LEU A 364 25.54 5.66 -11.94
N ASN A 365 26.05 4.85 -11.01
CA ASN A 365 26.36 3.45 -11.26
C ASN A 365 25.11 2.61 -11.57
N LEU A 366 23.99 2.87 -10.87
CA LEU A 366 22.71 2.20 -11.15
C LEU A 366 22.16 2.56 -12.53
N LEU A 367 22.23 3.83 -12.91
CA LEU A 367 21.85 4.30 -14.25
C LEU A 367 22.73 3.66 -15.33
N ILE A 368 24.04 3.68 -15.14
CA ILE A 368 25.01 3.08 -16.06
C ILE A 368 24.75 1.58 -16.23
N GLY A 369 24.57 0.84 -15.13
CA GLY A 369 24.33 -0.60 -15.17
C GLY A 369 23.04 -0.98 -15.90
N ASN A 370 21.97 -0.19 -15.77
CA ASN A 370 20.71 -0.42 -16.48
C ASN A 370 20.78 -0.10 -17.98
N ILE A 371 21.72 0.75 -18.39
CA ILE A 371 21.85 1.28 -19.74
C ILE A 371 22.93 0.53 -20.56
N GLN A 372 23.90 -0.11 -19.91
CA GLN A 372 25.08 -0.72 -20.52
C GLN A 372 24.76 -1.80 -21.56
N ASP A 373 23.68 -2.56 -21.40
CA ASP A 373 23.25 -3.59 -22.36
C ASP A 373 22.47 -3.03 -23.57
N GLN A 374 22.23 -1.72 -23.63
CA GLN A 374 21.29 -1.10 -24.58
C GLN A 374 21.88 -0.03 -25.48
N LEU A 375 23.14 0.37 -25.26
CA LEU A 375 23.80 1.45 -26.01
C LEU A 375 25.05 0.97 -26.74
N SER A 376 25.34 1.63 -27.87
CA SER A 376 26.65 1.52 -28.54
C SER A 376 27.74 2.25 -27.76
N GLU A 377 28.95 1.68 -27.71
CA GLU A 377 30.13 2.15 -26.97
C GLU A 377 30.41 3.69 -27.02
N PRO A 378 30.33 4.37 -28.19
CA PRO A 378 30.62 5.81 -28.27
C PRO A 378 29.57 6.70 -27.58
N VAL A 379 28.31 6.27 -27.62
CA VAL A 379 27.16 6.97 -27.05
C VAL A 379 27.14 6.83 -25.53
N PHE A 380 27.49 5.63 -25.04
CA PHE A 380 27.66 5.35 -23.63
C PHE A 380 28.77 6.21 -23.01
N LEU A 381 29.93 6.33 -23.66
CA LEU A 381 31.05 7.16 -23.20
C LEU A 381 30.67 8.65 -23.10
N SER A 382 29.97 9.20 -24.10
CA SER A 382 29.50 10.61 -24.07
C SER A 382 28.47 10.87 -22.97
N PHE A 383 27.60 9.91 -22.69
CA PHE A 383 26.58 9.99 -21.64
C PHE A 383 27.21 9.98 -20.25
N VAL A 384 28.15 9.05 -20.01
CA VAL A 384 28.92 8.95 -18.77
C VAL A 384 29.73 10.23 -18.52
N ASP A 385 30.41 10.77 -19.54
CA ASP A 385 31.17 12.02 -19.43
C ASP A 385 30.31 13.24 -19.06
N THR A 386 29.08 13.29 -19.57
CA THR A 386 28.14 14.39 -19.27
C THR A 386 27.65 14.33 -17.83
N LEU A 387 27.31 13.12 -17.36
CA LEU A 387 26.90 12.90 -15.98
C LEU A 387 28.04 13.12 -14.99
N GLU A 388 29.25 12.67 -15.30
CA GLU A 388 30.42 12.91 -14.46
C GLU A 388 30.74 14.41 -14.32
N LYS A 389 30.68 15.17 -15.41
CA LYS A 389 30.86 16.63 -15.38
C LYS A 389 29.82 17.30 -14.49
N TRP A 390 28.58 16.82 -14.54
CA TRP A 390 27.49 17.34 -13.74
C TRP A 390 27.63 17.00 -12.24
N CYS A 391 28.02 15.77 -11.89
CA CYS A 391 28.36 15.41 -10.50
C CYS A 391 29.48 16.29 -9.94
N ARG A 392 30.48 16.66 -10.75
CA ARG A 392 31.57 17.58 -10.35
C ARG A 392 31.10 19.02 -10.14
N ILE A 393 30.06 19.47 -10.85
CA ILE A 393 29.43 20.78 -10.65
C ILE A 393 28.68 20.77 -9.31
N CYS A 394 27.84 19.77 -9.07
CA CYS A 394 27.09 19.64 -7.81
C CYS A 394 28.00 19.49 -6.59
N GLN A 395 29.16 18.81 -6.72
CA GLN A 395 30.15 18.69 -5.63
C GLN A 395 30.85 20.00 -5.27
N LYS A 396 30.99 20.95 -6.21
CA LYS A 396 31.61 22.26 -5.96
C LYS A 396 30.67 23.23 -5.24
N ASP A 397 29.36 23.03 -5.34
CA ASP A 397 28.33 23.84 -4.67
C ASP A 397 27.99 23.35 -3.25
N ILE A 398 28.64 22.28 -2.75
CA ILE A 398 28.43 21.78 -1.37
C ILE A 398 28.83 22.82 -0.31
N ASP A 399 29.71 23.77 -0.64
CA ASP A 399 30.07 24.89 0.24
C ASP A 399 28.96 25.98 0.31
N ASN A 400 27.93 25.89 -0.53
CA ASN A 400 26.72 26.73 -0.49
C ASN A 400 25.47 25.85 -0.30
N HIS A 401 24.98 25.81 0.92
CA HIS A 401 23.85 25.01 1.45
C HIS A 401 22.51 24.98 0.64
N PHE A 402 22.37 25.67 -0.49
CA PHE A 402 21.08 26.16 -0.99
C PHE A 402 20.56 25.55 -2.31
N GLN A 403 21.26 24.64 -3.00
CA GLN A 403 20.84 24.17 -4.35
C GLN A 403 20.85 22.64 -4.64
N SER A 404 21.26 21.78 -3.70
CA SER A 404 21.48 20.33 -3.97
C SER A 404 20.28 19.41 -3.67
N GLU A 405 19.18 19.95 -3.12
CA GLU A 405 17.97 19.21 -2.72
C GLU A 405 17.08 18.74 -3.90
N PRO A 406 16.76 19.56 -4.92
CA PRO A 406 15.82 19.18 -5.99
C PRO A 406 16.37 18.07 -6.91
N VAL A 407 17.69 18.02 -7.01
CA VAL A 407 18.44 17.27 -8.00
C VAL A 407 18.54 15.79 -7.66
N SER A 408 18.88 15.47 -6.42
CA SER A 408 18.91 14.10 -5.90
C SER A 408 17.52 13.45 -5.95
N ARG A 409 16.49 14.25 -5.62
CA ARG A 409 15.08 13.88 -5.63
C ARG A 409 14.60 13.52 -7.04
N ALA A 410 14.96 14.32 -8.04
CA ALA A 410 14.65 14.06 -9.45
C ALA A 410 15.30 12.76 -9.95
N VAL A 411 16.59 12.52 -9.66
CA VAL A 411 17.29 11.30 -10.12
C VAL A 411 16.76 10.03 -9.45
N LEU A 412 16.43 10.08 -8.15
CA LEU A 412 15.80 8.94 -7.45
C LEU A 412 14.41 8.61 -7.99
N MET A 413 13.58 9.63 -8.29
CA MET A 413 12.27 9.43 -8.94
C MET A 413 12.40 8.87 -10.36
N MET A 414 13.46 9.23 -11.09
CA MET A 414 13.75 8.68 -12.43
C MET A 414 14.15 7.21 -12.41
N ILE A 415 14.94 6.77 -11.43
CA ILE A 415 15.40 5.37 -11.33
C ILE A 415 14.26 4.45 -10.85
N HIS A 416 13.31 4.95 -10.03
CA HIS A 416 12.29 4.14 -9.37
C HIS A 416 10.85 4.35 -9.81
N SER A 417 10.59 5.12 -10.86
CA SER A 417 9.27 5.05 -11.51
C SER A 417 9.02 3.59 -11.94
N PRO A 418 7.96 2.91 -11.47
CA PRO A 418 7.64 1.51 -11.80
C PRO A 418 7.46 1.25 -13.31
N TYR A 419 7.48 2.31 -14.13
CA TYR A 419 7.25 2.30 -15.57
C TYR A 419 8.52 2.37 -16.41
N TYR A 420 9.70 2.54 -15.80
CA TYR A 420 10.94 2.55 -16.58
C TYR A 420 11.28 1.16 -17.12
N THR A 421 11.08 0.08 -16.35
CA THR A 421 11.47 -1.27 -16.80
C THR A 421 10.46 -1.94 -17.74
N SER A 422 9.17 -1.57 -17.69
CA SER A 422 8.11 -2.16 -18.53
C SER A 422 7.89 -1.45 -19.87
N SER A 423 8.24 -0.17 -19.99
CA SER A 423 8.12 0.59 -21.25
C SER A 423 9.27 0.35 -22.25
N LEU A 424 10.23 -0.49 -21.86
CA LEU A 424 11.47 -0.68 -22.61
C LEU A 424 11.35 -1.61 -23.82
N GLU A 425 10.25 -2.35 -23.98
CA GLU A 425 10.03 -3.23 -25.13
C GLU A 425 9.38 -2.53 -26.34
N SER A 426 8.85 -1.30 -26.19
CA SER A 426 7.99 -0.68 -27.23
C SER A 426 8.64 0.43 -28.07
N TYR A 427 9.83 0.94 -27.71
CA TYR A 427 10.49 2.03 -28.45
C TYR A 427 11.85 1.62 -29.06
N GLY A 428 12.11 2.08 -30.29
CA GLY A 428 13.36 1.82 -31.02
C GLY A 428 14.59 2.45 -30.34
N SER A 429 15.77 1.89 -30.57
CA SER A 429 16.98 2.15 -29.75
C SER A 429 17.53 3.58 -29.82
N PHE A 430 17.13 4.39 -30.78
CA PHE A 430 17.58 5.79 -30.93
C PHE A 430 16.68 6.80 -30.17
N ASP A 431 15.38 6.50 -30.03
CA ASP A 431 14.42 7.34 -29.30
C ASP A 431 14.54 7.20 -27.77
N LYS A 432 15.07 6.06 -27.29
CA LYS A 432 15.28 5.77 -25.86
C LYS A 432 16.33 6.66 -25.20
N LEU A 433 17.46 6.86 -25.87
CA LEU A 433 18.53 7.72 -25.37
C LEU A 433 18.12 9.20 -25.42
N GLN A 434 17.44 9.62 -26.49
CA GLN A 434 16.93 10.98 -26.59
C GLN A 434 15.85 11.25 -25.54
N LEU A 435 15.00 10.28 -25.17
CA LEU A 435 14.02 10.42 -24.09
C LEU A 435 14.69 10.51 -22.71
N VAL A 436 15.73 9.71 -22.43
CA VAL A 436 16.49 9.75 -21.16
C VAL A 436 17.29 11.06 -21.06
N ILE A 437 17.96 11.49 -22.14
CA ILE A 437 18.66 12.78 -22.21
C ILE A 437 17.67 13.94 -22.15
N ASN A 438 16.49 13.82 -22.77
CA ASN A 438 15.43 14.82 -22.67
C ASN A 438 14.78 14.80 -21.29
N LEU A 439 14.73 13.70 -20.54
CA LEU A 439 14.17 13.62 -19.18
C LEU A 439 15.15 14.14 -18.12
N ILE A 440 16.44 13.82 -18.25
CA ILE A 440 17.53 14.41 -17.47
C ILE A 440 17.65 15.92 -17.81
N GLY A 441 17.43 16.27 -19.08
CA GLY A 441 17.29 17.64 -19.56
C GLY A 441 16.03 18.34 -19.06
N LEU A 442 14.86 17.69 -19.05
CA LEU A 442 13.56 18.23 -18.61
C LEU A 442 13.55 18.53 -17.11
N LEU A 443 14.37 17.84 -16.31
CA LEU A 443 14.43 18.00 -14.85
C LEU A 443 15.62 18.84 -14.38
N CYS A 444 16.57 19.20 -15.25
CA CYS A 444 17.67 20.15 -14.97
C CYS A 444 17.65 21.43 -15.83
N LEU A 445 16.86 21.47 -16.90
CA LEU A 445 16.75 22.55 -17.87
C LEU A 445 15.31 22.61 -18.38
N SER A 446 14.50 23.35 -17.64
CA SER A 446 13.45 24.19 -18.18
C SER A 446 13.93 25.07 -19.35
N SER A 447 14.15 24.52 -20.54
CA SER A 447 14.42 25.26 -21.78
C SER A 447 14.47 24.30 -22.98
N LEU A 448 13.34 24.16 -23.68
CA LEU A 448 13.17 24.06 -25.15
C LEU A 448 12.17 22.97 -25.60
N PRO A 449 11.16 23.33 -26.41
CA PRO A 449 10.30 22.38 -27.10
C PRO A 449 10.98 21.86 -28.38
N GLN A 450 11.07 20.54 -28.53
CA GLN A 450 11.16 19.95 -29.87
C GLN A 450 9.79 19.40 -30.28
N TYR A 451 9.26 20.05 -31.30
CA TYR A 451 8.17 19.62 -32.16
C TYR A 451 8.23 18.11 -32.47
N GLN A 452 7.15 17.39 -32.22
CA GLN A 452 6.76 16.23 -33.03
C GLN A 452 5.37 16.45 -33.62
N ARG A 453 5.35 16.51 -34.95
CA ARG A 453 4.15 16.47 -35.80
C ARG A 453 3.38 15.18 -35.51
N TYR A 454 2.14 15.29 -35.05
CA TYR A 454 1.13 14.28 -35.29
C TYR A 454 0.14 14.77 -36.35
N LYS A 455 0.02 13.97 -37.41
CA LYS A 455 -1.09 14.02 -38.38
C LYS A 455 -2.38 13.73 -37.62
N PHE A 456 -3.24 14.73 -37.47
CA PHE A 456 -4.66 14.49 -37.23
C PHE A 456 -5.34 14.24 -38.57
N VAL A 457 -5.91 13.06 -38.73
CA VAL A 457 -6.84 12.77 -39.81
C VAL A 457 -8.22 13.18 -39.33
N GLY A 458 -8.71 14.28 -39.90
CA GLY A 458 -10.14 14.61 -39.98
C GLY A 458 -10.80 15.16 -38.70
N GLU A 459 -10.56 16.43 -38.37
CA GLU A 459 -11.57 17.35 -37.80
C GLU A 459 -11.00 18.78 -37.80
N THR A 460 -11.86 19.79 -37.97
CA THR A 460 -11.49 21.16 -38.32
C THR A 460 -10.45 21.78 -37.37
N MET A 461 -9.24 22.03 -37.88
CA MET A 461 -8.15 22.70 -37.17
C MET A 461 -8.55 24.15 -36.84
N ARG A 462 -8.86 24.42 -35.57
CA ARG A 462 -8.98 25.81 -35.07
C ARG A 462 -7.59 26.28 -34.65
N GLU A 463 -6.99 27.14 -35.47
CA GLU A 463 -5.72 27.78 -35.16
C GLU A 463 -5.94 28.85 -34.08
N VAL A 464 -5.41 28.63 -32.88
CA VAL A 464 -5.37 29.66 -31.83
C VAL A 464 -4.21 30.60 -32.15
N ARG A 465 -4.52 31.77 -32.74
CA ARG A 465 -3.53 32.82 -32.95
C ARG A 465 -3.44 33.70 -31.73
N LEU A 466 -2.25 33.78 -31.14
CA LEU A 466 -1.95 34.77 -30.11
C LEU A 466 -2.16 36.17 -30.70
N SER A 467 -2.77 37.06 -29.93
CA SER A 467 -2.90 38.47 -30.31
C SER A 467 -1.51 39.05 -30.57
N SER A 468 -1.39 39.96 -31.55
CA SER A 468 -0.17 40.73 -31.81
C SER A 468 0.32 41.55 -30.61
N HIS A 469 -0.49 41.67 -29.56
CA HIS A 469 -0.13 42.33 -28.30
C HIS A 469 0.50 41.40 -27.26
N VAL A 470 0.59 40.10 -27.53
CA VAL A 470 1.24 39.11 -26.65
C VAL A 470 2.61 38.78 -27.23
N ASP A 471 3.66 39.24 -26.54
CA ASP A 471 5.02 38.91 -26.90
C ASP A 471 5.29 37.43 -26.61
N TYR A 472 5.70 36.70 -27.64
CA TYR A 472 5.87 35.24 -27.57
C TYR A 472 6.96 34.85 -26.55
N GLU A 473 8.08 35.56 -26.54
CA GLU A 473 9.22 35.27 -25.66
C GLU A 473 8.86 35.53 -24.19
N ALA A 474 8.18 36.65 -23.91
CA ALA A 474 7.67 36.93 -22.57
C ALA A 474 6.58 35.93 -22.14
N LEU A 475 5.76 35.41 -23.07
CA LEU A 475 4.78 34.38 -22.77
C LEU A 475 5.46 33.05 -22.42
N VAL A 476 6.51 32.67 -23.16
CA VAL A 476 7.32 31.47 -22.85
C VAL A 476 7.93 31.59 -21.47
N LEU A 477 8.56 32.72 -21.12
CA LEU A 477 9.13 32.94 -19.79
C LEU A 477 8.08 32.94 -18.67
N LEU A 478 6.85 33.41 -18.95
CA LEU A 478 5.74 33.33 -18.00
C LEU A 478 5.30 31.88 -17.77
N LEU A 479 5.20 31.10 -18.85
CA LEU A 479 4.87 29.67 -18.76
C LEU A 479 5.99 28.92 -18.04
N GLU A 480 7.26 29.23 -18.30
CA GLU A 480 8.40 28.66 -17.59
C GLU A 480 8.27 28.89 -16.09
N TYR A 481 7.99 30.12 -15.67
CA TYR A 481 7.74 30.42 -14.26
C TYR A 481 6.57 29.62 -13.67
N VAL A 482 5.45 29.53 -14.38
CA VAL A 482 4.26 28.82 -13.90
C VAL A 482 4.52 27.32 -13.74
N TYR A 483 5.28 26.71 -14.66
CA TYR A 483 5.54 25.27 -14.62
C TYR A 483 6.72 24.87 -13.73
N LEU A 484 7.70 25.76 -13.54
CA LEU A 484 8.99 25.40 -12.94
C LEU A 484 9.29 26.17 -11.65
N GLY A 485 8.52 27.21 -11.36
CA GLY A 485 8.75 28.10 -10.20
C GLY A 485 9.97 29.00 -10.33
N CYS A 486 10.76 28.87 -11.40
CA CYS A 486 11.94 29.67 -11.69
C CYS A 486 12.00 30.07 -13.17
N LEU A 487 12.71 31.16 -13.48
CA LEU A 487 12.89 31.64 -14.85
C LEU A 487 14.21 32.41 -14.97
N HIS A 488 14.74 32.51 -16.19
CA HIS A 488 15.86 33.40 -16.50
C HIS A 488 15.45 34.43 -17.56
N ALA A 489 15.17 35.66 -17.13
CA ALA A 489 14.72 36.73 -18.03
C ALA A 489 15.85 37.73 -18.32
N ALA A 490 16.16 37.92 -19.61
CA ALA A 490 16.99 39.03 -20.06
C ALA A 490 16.33 40.38 -19.74
N GLU A 491 17.13 41.43 -19.51
CA GLU A 491 16.63 42.73 -19.03
C GLU A 491 15.58 43.36 -19.96
N GLU A 492 15.67 43.06 -21.26
CA GLU A 492 14.74 43.50 -22.32
C GLU A 492 13.36 42.81 -22.26
N THR A 493 13.28 41.57 -21.76
CA THR A 493 12.03 40.79 -21.66
C THR A 493 11.26 41.10 -20.38
N VAL A 494 11.93 41.56 -19.32
CA VAL A 494 11.35 41.85 -18.00
C VAL A 494 10.17 42.83 -18.07
N LYS A 495 10.24 43.89 -18.88
CA LYS A 495 9.13 44.86 -19.00
C LYS A 495 7.87 44.23 -19.58
N LYS A 496 8.02 43.39 -20.60
CA LYS A 496 6.91 42.68 -21.26
C LYS A 496 6.35 41.59 -20.35
N LEU A 497 7.24 40.86 -19.67
CA LEU A 497 6.89 39.84 -18.69
C LEU A 497 6.12 40.41 -17.50
N LYS A 498 6.48 41.62 -17.01
CA LYS A 498 5.69 42.32 -15.97
C LYS A 498 4.26 42.61 -16.39
N ILE A 499 4.04 42.99 -17.65
CA ILE A 499 2.69 43.27 -18.18
C ILE A 499 1.88 41.97 -18.20
N LEU A 500 2.47 40.87 -18.67
CA LEU A 500 1.82 39.56 -18.69
C LEU A 500 1.56 39.04 -17.28
N ALA A 501 2.55 39.08 -16.38
CA ALA A 501 2.40 38.69 -14.98
C ALA A 501 1.26 39.46 -14.30
N LYS A 502 1.16 40.77 -14.52
CA LYS A 502 0.07 41.60 -14.00
C LYS A 502 -1.30 41.19 -14.57
N ARG A 503 -1.39 40.87 -15.87
CA ARG A 503 -2.64 40.44 -16.52
C ARG A 503 -3.07 39.03 -16.11
N CYS A 504 -2.11 38.15 -15.86
CA CYS A 504 -2.31 36.79 -15.35
C CYS A 504 -2.46 36.75 -13.82
N ASN A 505 -2.46 37.91 -13.15
CA ASN A 505 -2.56 38.06 -11.70
C ASN A 505 -1.46 37.31 -10.90
N LEU A 506 -0.28 37.12 -11.50
CA LEU A 506 0.90 36.47 -10.89
C LEU A 506 1.67 37.47 -10.00
N GLN A 507 1.13 37.76 -8.82
CA GLN A 507 1.71 38.76 -7.91
C GLN A 507 3.14 38.46 -7.44
N PRO A 508 3.55 37.22 -7.09
CA PRO A 508 4.93 36.98 -6.67
C PRO A 508 5.92 37.17 -7.80
N LEU A 509 5.57 36.70 -9.01
CA LEU A 509 6.38 36.95 -10.20
C LEU A 509 6.54 38.45 -10.43
N LEU A 510 5.46 39.22 -10.30
CA LEU A 510 5.50 40.67 -10.45
C LEU A 510 6.41 41.33 -9.39
N GLN A 511 6.37 40.87 -8.14
CA GLN A 511 7.24 41.34 -7.05
C GLN A 511 8.72 41.02 -7.34
N MET A 512 9.03 39.78 -7.71
CA MET A 512 10.37 39.35 -8.07
C MET A 512 10.93 40.16 -9.26
N LEU A 513 10.13 40.36 -10.30
CA LEU A 513 10.51 41.19 -11.46
C LEU A 513 10.71 42.66 -11.10
N ASN A 514 10.06 43.14 -10.03
CA ASN A 514 10.28 44.47 -9.46
C ASN A 514 11.48 44.54 -8.51
N ARG A 515 12.30 43.49 -8.45
CA ARG A 515 13.44 43.35 -7.53
C ARG A 515 13.03 43.46 -6.07
N GLN A 516 11.78 43.10 -5.75
CA GLN A 516 11.32 42.94 -4.38
C GLN A 516 11.61 41.51 -3.97
N HIS A 517 12.31 41.34 -2.85
CA HIS A 517 12.59 40.02 -2.32
C HIS A 517 11.30 39.41 -1.75
N PRO A 518 10.94 38.16 -2.13
CA PRO A 518 9.88 37.45 -1.44
C PRO A 518 10.28 37.27 0.03
N LYS A 519 9.31 37.41 0.94
CA LYS A 519 9.54 37.20 2.37
C LYS A 519 9.68 35.70 2.61
N TRP A 520 10.75 35.28 3.26
CA TRP A 520 10.91 33.89 3.66
C TRP A 520 9.73 33.45 4.55
N GLY A 521 9.18 32.26 4.27
CA GLY A 521 8.02 31.71 4.97
C GLY A 521 6.65 32.20 4.48
N THR A 522 6.56 33.05 3.45
CA THR A 522 5.26 33.27 2.79
C THR A 522 4.94 32.08 1.88
N PRO A 523 3.76 31.45 2.02
CA PRO A 523 3.33 30.36 1.14
C PRO A 523 3.27 30.83 -0.32
N PHE A 524 3.54 29.92 -1.25
CA PHE A 524 3.31 30.19 -2.68
C PHE A 524 1.82 30.50 -2.87
N PRO A 525 1.43 31.46 -3.74
CA PRO A 525 0.02 31.72 -3.98
C PRO A 525 -0.63 30.50 -4.61
N SER A 526 -1.79 30.13 -4.09
CA SER A 526 -2.65 29.14 -4.70
C SER A 526 -3.14 29.63 -6.06
N TYR A 527 -3.18 28.73 -7.03
CA TYR A 527 -3.76 28.99 -8.35
C TYR A 527 -5.20 28.53 -8.35
N ASN A 528 -6.15 29.47 -8.51
CA ASN A 528 -7.55 29.10 -8.64
C ASN A 528 -7.90 28.83 -10.11
N LEU A 529 -7.83 27.56 -10.48
CA LEU A 529 -8.19 27.00 -11.78
C LEU A 529 -9.67 26.59 -11.87
N THR A 530 -10.51 26.82 -10.85
CA THR A 530 -11.92 26.35 -10.83
C THR A 530 -12.73 26.83 -12.03
N SER A 531 -12.37 27.97 -12.65
CA SER A 531 -12.97 28.43 -13.91
C SER A 531 -12.87 27.43 -15.06
N ALA A 532 -11.86 26.55 -15.06
CA ALA A 532 -11.70 25.47 -16.02
C ALA A 532 -12.74 24.34 -15.85
N LEU A 533 -13.38 24.22 -14.68
CA LEU A 533 -14.47 23.27 -14.46
C LEU A 533 -15.80 23.77 -15.08
N GLY A 534 -15.88 25.05 -15.44
CA GLY A 534 -17.05 25.63 -16.10
C GLY A 534 -17.19 25.22 -17.57
N SER A 535 -18.26 25.66 -18.21
CA SER A 535 -18.61 25.33 -19.61
C SER A 535 -17.54 25.69 -20.64
N ALA A 536 -16.70 26.69 -20.34
CA ALA A 536 -15.61 27.12 -21.22
C ALA A 536 -14.38 26.21 -21.14
N GLY A 537 -14.12 25.58 -19.99
CA GLY A 537 -13.00 24.67 -19.80
C GLY A 537 -13.37 23.20 -20.00
N SER A 538 -14.64 22.83 -19.78
CA SER A 538 -15.10 21.44 -19.93
C SER A 538 -14.90 20.84 -21.32
N CYS A 539 -14.86 21.67 -22.37
CA CYS A 539 -14.54 21.21 -23.73
C CYS A 539 -13.09 20.74 -23.92
N PHE A 540 -12.22 21.03 -22.95
CA PHE A 540 -10.84 20.56 -22.90
C PHE A 540 -10.60 19.46 -21.86
N SER A 541 -11.66 19.00 -21.17
CA SER A 541 -11.57 17.86 -20.26
C SER A 541 -11.20 16.59 -21.02
N ASP A 542 -10.26 15.83 -20.47
CA ASP A 542 -9.68 14.63 -21.07
C ASP A 542 -9.83 13.39 -20.16
N VAL A 543 -10.47 13.54 -19.00
CA VAL A 543 -10.84 12.46 -18.09
C VAL A 543 -12.08 12.81 -17.27
N MET A 544 -12.86 11.78 -16.92
CA MET A 544 -14.02 11.86 -16.04
C MET A 544 -13.72 11.13 -14.73
N LEU A 545 -13.96 11.79 -13.60
CA LEU A 545 -13.99 11.14 -12.28
C LEU A 545 -15.43 10.78 -11.95
N VAL A 546 -15.68 9.51 -11.64
CA VAL A 546 -17.01 8.98 -11.35
C VAL A 546 -17.07 8.61 -9.87
N ALA A 547 -18.06 9.14 -9.15
CA ALA A 547 -18.25 8.85 -7.73
C ALA A 547 -18.84 7.44 -7.52
N LYS A 548 -18.68 6.92 -6.31
CA LYS A 548 -19.35 5.71 -5.84
C LYS A 548 -20.85 5.97 -5.79
N SER A 549 -21.64 5.13 -6.47
CA SER A 549 -23.07 5.39 -6.64
C SER A 549 -23.80 5.37 -5.29
N THR A 550 -24.24 6.54 -4.85
CA THR A 550 -25.46 6.71 -4.07
C THR A 550 -26.54 7.17 -5.04
N GLU A 551 -27.75 6.65 -4.94
CA GLU A 551 -28.86 7.03 -5.84
C GLU A 551 -29.22 8.51 -5.64
N LEU A 552 -28.48 9.42 -6.27
CA LEU A 552 -28.84 10.83 -6.37
C LEU A 552 -29.98 10.95 -7.38
N VAL A 553 -31.20 10.79 -6.86
CA VAL A 553 -32.44 10.88 -7.64
C VAL A 553 -32.48 12.23 -8.35
N GLY A 554 -32.45 12.20 -9.69
CA GLY A 554 -32.52 13.41 -10.53
C GLY A 554 -31.18 14.07 -10.86
N TRP A 555 -30.03 13.46 -10.54
CA TRP A 555 -28.73 13.97 -10.98
C TRP A 555 -28.62 13.97 -12.51
N THR A 556 -28.13 15.07 -13.08
CA THR A 556 -27.90 15.22 -14.52
C THR A 556 -26.59 15.96 -14.78
N CYS A 557 -25.88 15.57 -15.83
CA CYS A 557 -24.69 16.26 -16.29
C CYS A 557 -25.07 17.36 -17.29
N ASN A 558 -24.51 18.56 -17.11
CA ASN A 558 -24.70 19.68 -18.03
C ASN A 558 -23.85 19.57 -19.31
N ILE A 559 -22.94 18.60 -19.37
CA ILE A 559 -21.92 18.46 -20.42
C ILE A 559 -22.17 17.22 -21.28
N CYS A 560 -22.59 16.11 -20.68
CA CYS A 560 -22.79 14.83 -21.37
C CYS A 560 -24.12 14.17 -20.98
N SER A 561 -24.45 13.05 -21.61
CA SER A 561 -25.72 12.33 -21.38
C SER A 561 -25.64 11.23 -20.31
N ASP A 562 -24.51 11.09 -19.60
CA ASP A 562 -24.35 10.08 -18.56
C ASP A 562 -25.22 10.39 -17.33
N LYS A 563 -25.74 9.32 -16.71
CA LYS A 563 -26.66 9.38 -15.56
C LYS A 563 -26.01 9.07 -14.22
N VAL A 564 -24.71 8.74 -14.21
CA VAL A 564 -23.96 8.43 -13.00
C VAL A 564 -23.25 9.70 -12.54
N PRO A 565 -23.27 10.06 -11.24
CA PRO A 565 -22.59 11.25 -10.74
C PRO A 565 -21.09 11.27 -11.10
N HIS A 566 -20.67 12.27 -11.88
CA HIS A 566 -19.29 12.41 -12.35
C HIS A 566 -18.89 13.86 -12.59
N MET A 567 -17.57 14.11 -12.63
CA MET A 567 -16.98 15.41 -12.99
C MET A 567 -16.03 15.28 -14.17
N HIS A 568 -16.19 16.20 -15.12
CA HIS A 568 -15.25 16.39 -16.23
C HIS A 568 -14.04 17.19 -15.74
N VAL A 569 -12.84 16.60 -15.81
CA VAL A 569 -11.62 17.20 -15.28
C VAL A 569 -10.44 17.00 -16.24
N HIS A 570 -9.29 17.58 -15.90
CA HIS A 570 -8.10 17.65 -16.73
C HIS A 570 -6.98 16.81 -16.10
N LYS A 571 -6.46 15.82 -16.85
CA LYS A 571 -5.37 14.94 -16.42
C LYS A 571 -4.16 15.74 -15.97
N VAL A 572 -3.81 16.82 -16.68
CA VAL A 572 -2.65 17.66 -16.33
C VAL A 572 -2.74 18.25 -14.91
N ILE A 573 -3.93 18.65 -14.47
CA ILE A 573 -4.15 19.22 -13.14
C ILE A 573 -4.09 18.11 -12.09
N LEU A 574 -4.77 16.98 -12.35
CA LEU A 574 -4.74 15.81 -11.48
C LEU A 574 -3.32 15.24 -11.29
N GLN A 575 -2.51 15.19 -12.35
CA GLN A 575 -1.12 14.73 -12.31
C GLN A 575 -0.21 15.65 -11.51
N ALA A 576 -0.53 16.94 -11.45
CA ALA A 576 0.25 17.91 -10.69
C ALA A 576 -0.09 17.88 -9.20
N GLY A 577 -1.36 17.61 -8.86
CA GLY A 577 -1.82 17.59 -7.47
C GLY A 577 -1.76 16.24 -6.76
N CYS A 578 -1.48 15.14 -7.46
CA CYS A 578 -1.53 13.80 -6.86
C CYS A 578 -0.52 12.84 -7.49
N ASP A 579 0.41 12.33 -6.67
CA ASP A 579 1.42 11.36 -7.09
C ASP A 579 0.81 10.05 -7.59
N TYR A 580 -0.26 9.57 -6.93
CA TYR A 580 -0.97 8.36 -7.37
C TYR A 580 -1.53 8.52 -8.78
N LEU A 581 -2.24 9.62 -9.05
CA LEU A 581 -2.81 9.89 -10.38
C LEU A 581 -1.70 10.16 -11.41
N GLN A 582 -0.61 10.83 -11.01
CA GLN A 582 0.56 10.99 -11.85
C GLN A 582 1.12 9.64 -12.31
N GLY A 583 1.27 8.70 -11.38
CA GLY A 583 1.66 7.32 -11.68
C GLY A 583 0.64 6.63 -12.60
N LEU A 584 -0.65 6.71 -12.25
CA LEU A 584 -1.75 6.11 -13.01
C LEU A 584 -1.79 6.57 -14.46
N PHE A 585 -1.54 7.85 -14.74
CA PHE A 585 -1.61 8.36 -16.11
C PHE A 585 -0.32 8.13 -16.92
N ARG A 586 0.83 7.99 -16.25
CA ARG A 586 2.13 7.73 -16.91
C ARG A 586 2.43 6.24 -17.10
N SER A 587 1.44 5.43 -16.77
CA SER A 587 1.55 4.00 -16.55
C SER A 587 1.58 3.14 -17.82
N GLY A 588 0.88 3.58 -18.88
CA GLY A 588 0.66 2.75 -20.06
C GLY A 588 -0.21 1.50 -19.81
N MET A 589 -0.71 1.27 -18.58
CA MET A 589 -1.69 0.23 -18.30
C MET A 589 -3.07 0.60 -18.86
N GLN A 590 -3.98 -0.37 -18.94
CA GLN A 590 -5.33 -0.16 -19.46
C GLN A 590 -6.06 1.02 -18.77
N GLU A 591 -5.87 1.15 -17.45
CA GLU A 591 -6.43 2.21 -16.63
C GLU A 591 -5.85 3.59 -16.97
N SER A 592 -4.60 3.68 -17.43
CA SER A 592 -3.95 4.93 -17.83
C SER A 592 -4.56 5.54 -19.10
N HIS A 593 -5.04 4.66 -19.99
CA HIS A 593 -5.76 5.01 -21.21
C HIS A 593 -7.24 5.23 -20.98
N SER A 594 -7.75 4.89 -19.79
CA SER A 594 -9.14 5.16 -19.45
C SER A 594 -9.41 6.66 -19.45
N GLN A 595 -10.53 7.03 -20.05
CA GLN A 595 -11.12 8.36 -19.92
C GLN A 595 -12.03 8.44 -18.70
N VAL A 596 -12.21 7.35 -17.96
CA VAL A 596 -13.09 7.25 -16.80
C VAL A 596 -12.35 6.63 -15.63
N ILE A 597 -12.25 7.35 -14.53
CA ILE A 597 -11.70 6.86 -13.27
C ILE A 597 -12.84 6.77 -12.27
N LYS A 598 -13.08 5.58 -11.74
CA LYS A 598 -14.01 5.38 -10.63
C LYS A 598 -13.29 5.67 -9.32
N VAL A 599 -13.89 6.51 -8.50
CA VAL A 599 -13.37 6.88 -7.18
C VAL A 599 -14.37 6.38 -6.14
N ASP A 600 -13.91 5.58 -5.19
CA ASP A 600 -14.75 4.90 -4.21
C ASP A 600 -15.22 5.82 -3.06
N ILE A 601 -15.59 7.06 -3.39
CA ILE A 601 -16.10 8.09 -2.48
C ILE A 601 -17.46 8.60 -2.97
N SER A 602 -18.25 9.19 -2.08
CA SER A 602 -19.52 9.87 -2.39
C SER A 602 -19.34 11.02 -3.39
N TRP A 603 -20.46 11.45 -3.98
CA TRP A 603 -20.48 12.61 -4.87
C TRP A 603 -20.02 13.88 -4.14
N GLU A 604 -20.47 14.08 -2.91
CA GLU A 604 -20.15 15.23 -2.07
C GLU A 604 -18.65 15.28 -1.75
N ALA A 605 -18.03 14.13 -1.48
CA ALA A 605 -16.58 14.02 -1.31
C ALA A 605 -15.84 14.30 -2.62
N LEU A 606 -16.34 13.79 -3.75
CA LEU A 606 -15.70 13.99 -5.05
C LEU A 606 -15.69 15.48 -5.45
N VAL A 607 -16.77 16.20 -5.21
CA VAL A 607 -16.83 17.65 -5.47
C VAL A 607 -15.76 18.40 -4.67
N LYS A 608 -15.61 18.07 -3.37
CA LYS A 608 -14.58 18.68 -2.51
C LYS A 608 -13.16 18.33 -2.98
N LEU A 609 -12.90 17.09 -3.38
CA LEU A 609 -11.62 16.64 -3.91
C LEU A 609 -11.24 17.39 -5.20
N VAL A 610 -12.17 17.50 -6.14
CA VAL A 610 -11.93 18.22 -7.39
C VAL A 610 -11.73 19.70 -7.12
N GLN A 611 -12.49 20.28 -6.19
CA GLN A 611 -12.27 21.67 -5.80
C GLN A 611 -10.87 21.88 -5.23
N TRP A 612 -10.40 20.99 -4.35
CA TRP A 612 -9.03 21.01 -3.84
C TRP A 612 -7.99 21.02 -4.97
N PHE A 613 -8.07 20.08 -5.93
CA PHE A 613 -7.11 20.03 -7.04
C PHE A 613 -7.06 21.29 -7.89
N TYR A 614 -8.13 22.08 -7.91
CA TYR A 614 -8.25 23.26 -8.76
C TYR A 614 -8.11 24.57 -8.00
N SER A 615 -8.21 24.61 -6.67
CA SER A 615 -8.07 25.86 -5.91
C SER A 615 -7.11 25.79 -4.73
N ASP A 616 -6.59 24.60 -4.39
CA ASP A 616 -5.78 24.36 -3.19
C ASP A 616 -6.52 24.75 -1.90
N GLU A 617 -7.85 24.72 -1.95
CA GLU A 617 -8.74 25.10 -0.85
C GLU A 617 -9.79 24.02 -0.66
N LEU A 618 -9.88 23.49 0.56
CA LEU A 618 -10.91 22.53 0.93
C LEU A 618 -12.16 23.30 1.38
N PRO A 619 -13.34 23.08 0.77
CA PRO A 619 -14.54 23.81 1.16
C PRO A 619 -14.95 23.42 2.57
N ASN A 620 -15.03 24.38 3.50
CA ASN A 620 -15.44 24.17 4.90
C ASN A 620 -16.91 23.76 5.03
N PRO A 621 -17.29 23.04 6.10
CA PRO A 621 -18.69 22.76 6.40
C PRO A 621 -19.41 24.05 6.83
N PRO A 622 -20.76 24.06 6.86
CA PRO A 622 -21.53 25.12 7.50
C PRO A 622 -21.02 25.35 8.94
N SER A 623 -20.99 26.61 9.39
CA SER A 623 -20.44 26.99 10.71
C SER A 623 -21.32 27.99 11.44
N GLY A 624 -21.11 28.13 12.76
CA GLY A 624 -21.85 29.08 13.60
C GLY A 624 -23.32 28.70 13.75
N CYS A 625 -24.22 29.69 13.79
CA CYS A 625 -25.65 29.45 14.01
C CYS A 625 -26.29 28.47 13.01
N VAL A 626 -25.78 28.36 11.77
CA VAL A 626 -26.31 27.40 10.79
C VAL A 626 -25.98 25.98 11.22
N TRP A 627 -24.75 25.75 11.68
CA TRP A 627 -24.30 24.46 12.20
C TRP A 627 -25.02 24.10 13.50
N ASP A 628 -25.14 25.03 14.42
CA ASP A 628 -25.74 24.77 15.73
C ASP A 628 -27.21 24.35 15.64
N ASN A 629 -27.93 24.87 14.63
CA ASN A 629 -29.34 24.57 14.38
C ASN A 629 -29.58 23.28 13.56
N MET A 630 -28.54 22.66 13.00
CA MET A 630 -28.66 21.39 12.28
C MET A 630 -28.86 20.22 13.25
N ASP A 631 -29.67 19.25 12.84
CA ASP A 631 -29.77 17.97 13.53
C ASP A 631 -28.53 17.09 13.30
N ASP A 632 -28.45 15.96 14.00
CA ASP A 632 -27.27 15.09 13.94
C ASP A 632 -27.14 14.37 12.59
N GLU A 633 -28.25 14.12 11.88
CA GLU A 633 -28.27 13.56 10.53
C GLU A 633 -27.73 14.56 9.49
N GLU A 634 -28.16 15.82 9.55
CA GLU A 634 -27.68 16.91 8.71
C GLU A 634 -26.19 17.20 8.96
N LYS A 635 -25.76 17.22 10.24
CA LYS A 635 -24.34 17.36 10.60
C LYS A 635 -23.50 16.20 10.07
N LEU A 636 -24.01 14.97 10.19
CA LEU A 636 -23.33 13.77 9.67
C LEU A 636 -23.20 13.83 8.14
N PHE A 637 -24.25 14.21 7.42
CA PHE A 637 -24.22 14.34 5.97
C PHE A 637 -23.14 15.33 5.50
N ASN A 638 -22.95 16.43 6.25
CA ASN A 638 -21.90 17.40 5.96
C ASN A 638 -20.48 16.91 6.32
N LEU A 639 -20.33 16.05 7.33
CA LEU A 639 -19.02 15.55 7.78
C LEU A 639 -18.54 14.28 7.08
N GLN A 640 -19.46 13.42 6.65
CA GLN A 640 -19.15 12.17 5.94
C GLN A 640 -18.14 12.37 4.80
N PRO A 641 -18.27 13.40 3.94
CA PRO A 641 -17.30 13.66 2.87
C PRO A 641 -15.86 13.82 3.35
N TYR A 642 -15.62 14.45 4.50
CA TYR A 642 -14.25 14.65 5.01
C TYR A 642 -13.63 13.35 5.50
N VAL A 643 -14.42 12.47 6.11
CA VAL A 643 -13.94 11.15 6.56
C VAL A 643 -13.63 10.26 5.36
N GLU A 644 -14.47 10.27 4.32
CA GLU A 644 -14.19 9.57 3.06
C GLU A 644 -12.93 10.11 2.37
N LEU A 645 -12.72 11.43 2.39
CA LEU A 645 -11.50 12.05 1.87
C LEU A 645 -10.28 11.70 2.71
N CYS A 646 -10.37 11.60 4.04
CA CYS A 646 -9.26 11.11 4.86
C CYS A 646 -8.83 9.69 4.45
N TRP A 647 -9.80 8.81 4.17
CA TRP A 647 -9.53 7.46 3.66
C TRP A 647 -8.91 7.48 2.27
N LEU A 648 -9.48 8.25 1.35
CA LEU A 648 -8.93 8.36 0.00
C LEU A 648 -7.53 8.98 0.00
N ALA A 649 -7.29 9.96 0.86
CA ALA A 649 -6.01 10.65 0.98
C ALA A 649 -4.91 9.71 1.49
N GLU A 650 -5.22 8.78 2.39
CA GLU A 650 -4.29 7.73 2.79
C GLU A 650 -3.95 6.79 1.62
N PHE A 651 -4.94 6.49 0.78
CA PHE A 651 -4.76 5.64 -0.41
C PHE A 651 -4.03 6.35 -1.57
N TRP A 652 -4.31 7.64 -1.80
CA TRP A 652 -3.75 8.45 -2.89
C TRP A 652 -2.50 9.25 -2.49
N ILE A 653 -2.08 9.15 -1.21
CA ILE A 653 -0.92 9.83 -0.65
C ILE A 653 -1.08 11.36 -0.76
N LEU A 654 -2.19 11.88 -0.22
CA LEU A 654 -2.54 13.30 -0.22
C LEU A 654 -2.50 13.84 1.22
N GLU A 655 -1.29 13.97 1.78
CA GLU A 655 -1.10 14.37 3.20
C GLU A 655 -1.76 15.71 3.53
N ASP A 656 -1.65 16.71 2.65
CA ASP A 656 -2.24 18.03 2.85
C ASP A 656 -3.78 17.97 2.95
N ILE A 657 -4.43 17.16 2.11
CA ILE A 657 -5.88 16.95 2.18
C ILE A 657 -6.24 16.19 3.45
N GLN A 658 -5.46 15.17 3.80
CA GLN A 658 -5.69 14.38 5.00
C GLN A 658 -5.66 15.27 6.24
N GLU A 659 -4.67 16.18 6.35
CA GLU A 659 -4.55 17.13 7.44
C GLU A 659 -5.68 18.18 7.43
N ALA A 660 -6.04 18.71 6.26
CA ALA A 660 -7.15 19.65 6.13
C ALA A 660 -8.49 19.03 6.56
N CYS A 661 -8.81 17.83 6.05
CA CYS A 661 -10.00 17.07 6.44
C CYS A 661 -9.99 16.73 7.94
N TRP A 662 -8.83 16.34 8.46
CA TRP A 662 -8.63 16.07 9.87
C TRP A 662 -9.01 17.27 10.76
N ASN A 663 -8.48 18.45 10.44
CA ASN A 663 -8.75 19.67 11.21
C ASN A 663 -10.24 20.05 11.20
N VAL A 664 -10.91 19.87 10.06
CA VAL A 664 -12.36 20.09 9.96
C VAL A 664 -13.12 19.12 10.85
N ILE A 665 -12.84 17.81 10.76
CA ILE A 665 -13.55 16.80 11.56
C ILE A 665 -13.36 17.10 13.06
N MET A 666 -12.12 17.35 13.49
CA MET A 666 -11.82 17.65 14.90
C MET A 666 -12.54 18.91 15.40
N SER A 667 -12.67 19.95 14.57
CA SER A 667 -13.38 21.17 14.96
C SER A 667 -14.89 20.96 15.18
N CYS A 668 -15.46 19.88 14.62
CA CYS A 668 -16.89 19.61 14.66
C CYS A 668 -17.28 18.48 15.63
N LEU A 669 -16.35 17.62 16.04
CA LEU A 669 -16.64 16.44 16.88
C LEU A 669 -17.24 16.78 18.26
N ASP A 670 -16.83 17.89 18.86
CA ASP A 670 -17.34 18.34 20.17
C ASP A 670 -18.80 18.84 20.12
N SER A 671 -19.40 18.96 18.93
CA SER A 671 -20.74 19.55 18.74
C SER A 671 -21.86 18.67 19.31
N SER A 672 -21.77 17.35 19.17
CA SER A 672 -22.76 16.43 19.73
C SER A 672 -22.19 15.04 19.96
N ARG A 673 -22.70 14.37 21.01
CA ARG A 673 -22.29 13.01 21.38
C ARG A 673 -22.67 11.98 20.31
N GLN A 674 -23.88 12.09 19.75
CA GLN A 674 -24.36 11.17 18.70
C GLN A 674 -23.55 11.31 17.42
N LEU A 675 -23.18 12.53 17.04
CA LEU A 675 -22.31 12.76 15.89
C LEU A 675 -20.94 12.10 16.09
N SER A 676 -20.33 12.24 17.28
CA SER A 676 -19.09 11.55 17.62
C SER A 676 -19.20 10.02 17.51
N ILE A 677 -20.30 9.43 17.98
CA ILE A 677 -20.59 7.98 17.87
C ILE A 677 -20.70 7.54 16.40
N LYS A 678 -21.43 8.28 15.56
CA LYS A 678 -21.58 7.93 14.14
C LYS A 678 -20.25 8.10 13.37
N ILE A 679 -19.47 9.15 13.66
CA ILE A 679 -18.17 9.40 13.03
C ILE A 679 -17.13 8.35 13.45
N ILE A 680 -17.05 7.97 14.73
CA ILE A 680 -16.10 6.94 15.16
C ILE A 680 -16.41 5.59 14.51
N ASN A 681 -17.70 5.23 14.37
CA ASN A 681 -18.10 4.01 13.68
C ASN A 681 -17.69 4.04 12.21
N MET A 682 -17.91 5.17 11.53
CA MET A 682 -17.52 5.31 10.12
C MET A 682 -15.99 5.28 9.94
N ALA A 683 -15.25 5.94 10.83
CA ALA A 683 -13.79 5.90 10.86
C ALA A 683 -13.26 4.48 11.09
N TYR A 684 -13.87 3.72 12.00
CA TYR A 684 -13.54 2.32 12.26
C TYR A 684 -13.76 1.45 11.02
N ASN A 685 -14.91 1.60 10.35
CA ASN A 685 -15.24 0.87 9.13
C ASN A 685 -14.28 1.18 7.97
N LEU A 686 -13.79 2.42 7.88
CA LEU A 686 -12.78 2.84 6.92
C LEU A 686 -11.34 2.60 7.39
N SER A 687 -11.14 2.00 8.57
CA SER A 687 -9.82 1.75 9.18
C SER A 687 -8.97 3.00 9.43
N LEU A 688 -9.62 4.16 9.64
CA LEU A 688 -8.98 5.45 9.95
C LEU A 688 -8.61 5.54 11.44
N TRP A 689 -7.65 4.72 11.86
CA TRP A 689 -7.35 4.49 13.27
C TRP A 689 -6.89 5.73 14.06
N LYS A 690 -6.23 6.70 13.41
CA LYS A 690 -5.90 7.98 14.06
C LYS A 690 -7.17 8.69 14.53
N LEU A 691 -8.22 8.68 13.70
CA LEU A 691 -9.51 9.28 14.01
C LEU A 691 -10.25 8.47 15.07
N VAL A 692 -10.20 7.14 14.96
CA VAL A 692 -10.80 6.23 15.95
C VAL A 692 -10.21 6.44 17.34
N ASP A 693 -8.89 6.50 17.47
CA ASP A 693 -8.20 6.66 18.77
C ASP A 693 -8.60 7.97 19.46
N ILE A 694 -8.64 9.07 18.71
CA ILE A 694 -8.97 10.39 19.26
C ILE A 694 -10.46 10.51 19.57
N ALA A 695 -11.33 10.05 18.67
CA ALA A 695 -12.77 10.02 18.94
C ALA A 695 -13.09 9.11 20.13
N ALA A 696 -12.38 7.99 20.30
CA ALA A 696 -12.56 7.12 21.47
C ALA A 696 -12.16 7.83 22.77
N ASN A 697 -11.07 8.59 22.78
CA ASN A 697 -10.67 9.40 23.93
C ASN A 697 -11.69 10.50 24.26
N LEU A 698 -12.33 11.11 23.26
CA LEU A 698 -13.42 12.08 23.46
C LEU A 698 -14.69 11.43 24.04
N ILE A 699 -15.00 10.20 23.61
CA ILE A 699 -16.18 9.44 24.04
C ILE A 699 -15.96 8.77 25.42
N ALA A 700 -14.71 8.45 25.76
CA ALA A 700 -14.33 7.70 26.94
C ALA A 700 -14.90 8.22 28.29
N PRO A 701 -15.01 9.54 28.56
CA PRO A 701 -15.66 10.05 29.77
C PRO A 701 -17.13 9.63 29.92
N SER A 702 -17.83 9.40 28.80
CA SER A 702 -19.24 9.01 28.76
C SER A 702 -19.46 7.49 28.71
N TYR A 703 -18.41 6.67 28.75
CA TYR A 703 -18.50 5.22 28.61
C TYR A 703 -19.59 4.55 29.48
N ARG A 704 -19.70 4.94 30.76
CA ARG A 704 -20.71 4.39 31.67
C ARG A 704 -22.14 4.69 31.20
N GLN A 705 -22.38 5.91 30.72
CA GLN A 705 -23.69 6.33 30.22
C GLN A 705 -24.06 5.56 28.93
N LEU A 706 -23.09 5.33 28.04
CA LEU A 706 -23.28 4.58 26.80
C LEU A 706 -23.59 3.10 27.04
N ARG A 707 -22.92 2.52 28.04
CA ARG A 707 -23.19 1.14 28.45
C ARG A 707 -24.59 1.00 29.03
N ASP A 708 -24.99 1.96 29.84
CA ASP A 708 -26.29 1.91 30.53
C ASP A 708 -27.45 2.31 29.57
N SER A 709 -27.19 3.04 28.47
CA SER A 709 -28.17 3.41 27.43
C SER A 709 -28.35 2.34 26.33
N GLY A 710 -27.45 1.37 26.23
CA GLY A 710 -27.44 0.37 25.15
C GLY A 710 -26.78 0.85 23.85
N GLU A 711 -26.31 2.10 23.77
CA GLU A 711 -25.67 2.67 22.57
C GLU A 711 -24.33 2.00 22.22
N LEU A 712 -23.72 1.24 23.15
CA LEU A 712 -22.55 0.42 22.86
C LEU A 712 -22.86 -0.84 22.03
N GLU A 713 -24.12 -1.28 21.97
CA GLU A 713 -24.53 -2.46 21.16
C GLU A 713 -24.44 -2.19 19.65
N GLU A 714 -24.39 -0.91 19.24
CA GLU A 714 -24.19 -0.50 17.84
C GLU A 714 -22.73 -0.63 17.36
N PHE A 715 -21.80 -0.82 18.30
CA PHE A 715 -20.38 -0.93 17.99
C PHE A 715 -19.91 -2.38 17.89
N ASP A 716 -18.89 -2.57 17.08
CA ASP A 716 -18.11 -3.81 17.08
C ASP A 716 -17.39 -3.99 18.43
N ASP A 717 -17.30 -5.24 18.93
CA ASP A 717 -16.69 -5.56 20.23
C ASP A 717 -15.27 -4.97 20.38
N ALA A 718 -14.48 -4.94 19.30
CA ALA A 718 -13.14 -4.38 19.33
C ALA A 718 -13.14 -2.85 19.56
N LEU A 719 -14.13 -2.14 19.00
CA LEU A 719 -14.31 -0.71 19.21
C LEU A 719 -14.79 -0.41 20.62
N VAL A 720 -15.70 -1.23 21.17
CA VAL A 720 -16.15 -1.13 22.57
C VAL A 720 -14.98 -1.30 23.53
N GLN A 721 -14.11 -2.29 23.31
CA GLN A 721 -12.91 -2.51 24.13
C GLN A 721 -11.93 -1.34 24.06
N LEU A 722 -11.82 -0.68 22.90
CA LEU A 722 -10.96 0.49 22.70
C LEU A 722 -11.47 1.69 23.52
N ILE A 723 -12.78 2.00 23.44
CA ILE A 723 -13.41 3.06 24.24
C ILE A 723 -13.32 2.73 25.75
N TYR A 724 -13.54 1.47 26.12
CA TYR A 724 -13.40 1.03 27.50
C TYR A 724 -11.97 1.23 28.02
N SER A 725 -10.96 0.84 27.25
CA SER A 725 -9.55 1.00 27.60
C SER A 725 -9.16 2.47 27.79
N ALA A 726 -9.60 3.34 26.88
CA ALA A 726 -9.43 4.79 27.00
C ALA A 726 -10.10 5.34 28.29
N SER A 727 -11.30 4.84 28.63
CA SER A 727 -11.99 5.24 29.87
C SER A 727 -11.24 4.80 31.14
N ILE A 728 -10.58 3.63 31.12
CA ILE A 728 -9.74 3.18 32.24
C ILE A 728 -8.53 4.08 32.39
N GLN A 729 -7.84 4.40 31.29
CA GLN A 729 -6.66 5.27 31.30
C GLN A 729 -6.98 6.64 31.89
N LEU A 730 -8.08 7.29 31.46
CA LEU A 730 -8.54 8.55 32.03
C LEU A 730 -8.84 8.47 33.53
N ASN A 731 -9.42 7.35 33.99
CA ASN A 731 -9.68 7.13 35.43
C ASN A 731 -8.41 6.88 36.25
N GLN A 732 -7.35 6.35 35.63
CA GLN A 732 -6.05 6.16 36.28
C GLN A 732 -5.26 7.49 36.33
N GLU A 733 -5.29 8.29 35.27
CA GLU A 733 -4.64 9.61 35.22
C GLU A 733 -5.27 10.62 36.16
N SER A 734 -6.61 10.66 36.23
CA SER A 734 -7.33 11.51 37.20
C SER A 734 -6.98 11.14 38.64
N ASN A 735 -6.85 9.85 38.99
CA ASN A 735 -6.45 9.42 40.33
C ASN A 735 -4.98 9.72 40.66
N ASN A 736 -4.10 9.84 39.67
CA ASN A 736 -2.70 10.26 39.88
C ASN A 736 -2.53 11.77 40.03
N CYS A 737 -3.48 12.58 39.55
CA CYS A 737 -3.49 14.04 39.73
C CYS A 737 -4.04 14.48 41.11
N PHE A 738 -4.66 13.55 41.85
CA PHE A 738 -5.17 13.75 43.23
C PHE A 738 -4.27 13.12 44.32
N ARG A 739 -3.07 12.63 43.97
CA ARG A 739 -1.99 12.25 44.89
C ARG A 739 -0.83 13.21 44.73
#